data_AF-A0A1A8XS18-F1
#
_entry.id   AF-A0A1A8XS18-F1
#
_cell.length_a   1.000
_cell.length_b   1.000
_cell.length_c   1.000
_cell.angle_alpha   90.00
_cell.angle_beta   90.00
_cell.angle_gamma   90.00
#
_symmetry.space_group_name_H-M   'P 1'
#
loop_
_entity.id
_entity.type
_entity.pdbx_description
1 polymer ?
#
loop_
_entity_poly.entity_id
_entity_poly.type
_entity_poly.pdbx_seq_one_letter_code
_entity_poly.pdbx_strand_id
1 'polypeptide(L)'
;MGTNEITGETVEISARDGVAFIEQASPLTRLHFFDGQFLRADAFALEQDYHRTRTRLANLAGGWGVVHGLGIAISGTQLVVGAGLAVTAAGNFVLASGEMQAAISDLLVTATPAPASGNASFGDCPEAAKVGVKETAALAIYEITVGPIEGQCGNEPVFGKLCESACVSDSRHPWWREGVVVRLRPISLQLPVSSAVPASLVHLRNRIAAGYFAAEPWLTASAVSAAGLASNLWCEPAGLYGRDEVVIGLLVREAGANRVLDAWSGRRERMDSQARGYWQGRMAMRPWNVFVAQILQFQCQLSGTFDAGSVVINPGDDCEQLRLLLDKTRKELEALQKKYRDSAEKIVQSFGDKPTRKGAQDAANEVKVAYSELYELSSQLSVAELGTGALPVQRMLINAGFMELPPAGYLPVAAGKVAIEEQLARIFGEGVVLHYHAVRADEIAHLLSEAQHLDRISLTRGIDNPAALEEVEIFVPDGQVIDLQAQAAGTWWQVDMRAAALTVFNFGNDDGQDQVVEQTSAPVSEANANFAAPSADLQDNTSGGATNSVNSLTTLTLSGMARTEARDKGSYALTLATSVDAQELADLEARRAQATRLDLGRLSVYLAGDVGNDPFDLGIGDAIEVKAELRLIIGSRGTASAIAGELTLLSRQPVGNYVELLVQIDMVASTTAYGGSEGPVTQTNRSSLRLTMLRKGDGDAGSFILDDQRHDPKSSPVFVDWDDTPRRATLSVSAATTAQQVVLQKLVRAMVNSNASLASGALLAAREQLLVMSALAGIPAASSALGASVMNALLAIAEATDDAAFLARARRRLFPTLDVLPAQQVRATHDWIMFRRARTHLCGPLCTPLTVAALEAFQVWHLRLDTLKDLDLLRAAVDKGDANTLARFKFQRVGILRFRDESTFAEESADRVLAMWRLAQPAPQVAFGRVWESAPATGQGWQNHFRLRNMLQQIASLTETPAAGQGALAAIPHPPPALADGALDGGMLVVTAVIGEARNALLIYGNWDAPNHYLTTEAPRSPLQFVDNQPQGMALANFIASLTANQPVLGVTLATTRAAPDGGAAVRLQAVVDALTAASRPAPTAARQVVEQINTHDRGQLIEIGLVPDDYDEVIFFELNAG
;
A
#
# COMPACT_ATOMS: atom_id res chain seq x y z
N MET A 1 -45.82 -66.51 -8.07
CA MET A 1 -45.52 -66.85 -6.66
C MET A 1 -44.02 -66.79 -6.52
N GLY A 2 -43.48 -65.73 -5.92
CA GLY A 2 -42.10 -65.73 -5.43
C GLY A 2 -42.06 -66.44 -4.08
N THR A 3 -40.89 -66.96 -3.71
CA THR A 3 -40.62 -67.42 -2.34
C THR A 3 -40.20 -66.23 -1.50
N ASN A 4 -41.12 -65.67 -0.71
CA ASN A 4 -40.78 -64.62 0.26
C ASN A 4 -39.83 -65.23 1.30
N GLU A 5 -38.56 -64.82 1.32
CA GLU A 5 -37.64 -65.20 2.39
C GLU A 5 -37.96 -64.37 3.65
N ILE A 6 -38.59 -65.03 4.63
CA ILE A 6 -38.89 -64.40 5.92
C ILE A 6 -37.59 -64.33 6.72
N THR A 7 -36.88 -63.21 6.60
CA THR A 7 -35.93 -62.79 7.63
C THR A 7 -36.72 -62.47 8.91
N GLY A 8 -36.14 -62.74 10.08
CA GLY A 8 -36.91 -62.97 11.32
C GLY A 8 -37.73 -61.79 11.88
N GLU A 9 -37.60 -60.59 11.31
CA GLU A 9 -38.14 -59.33 11.87
C GLU A 9 -39.02 -58.54 10.89
N THR A 10 -38.98 -58.87 9.59
CA THR A 10 -39.70 -58.15 8.52
C THR A 10 -40.50 -59.10 7.63
N VAL A 11 -41.50 -58.56 6.94
CA VAL A 11 -42.25 -59.26 5.88
C VAL A 11 -42.17 -58.42 4.61
N GLU A 12 -41.52 -58.96 3.59
CA GLU A 12 -41.63 -58.41 2.24
C GLU A 12 -43.03 -58.66 1.68
N ILE A 13 -43.66 -57.60 1.17
CA ILE A 13 -44.94 -57.67 0.45
C ILE A 13 -44.69 -57.28 -1.00
N SER A 14 -45.32 -57.98 -1.93
CA SER A 14 -45.21 -57.71 -3.37
C SER A 14 -45.87 -56.36 -3.74
N ALA A 15 -45.13 -55.28 -3.58
CA ALA A 15 -45.50 -53.95 -4.06
C ALA A 15 -45.45 -53.87 -5.59
N ARG A 16 -46.18 -52.90 -6.16
CA ARG A 16 -46.22 -52.65 -7.62
C ARG A 16 -45.25 -51.54 -8.08
N ASP A 17 -44.62 -50.84 -7.13
CA ASP A 17 -43.72 -49.69 -7.34
C ASP A 17 -42.79 -49.57 -6.11
N GLY A 18 -41.55 -50.07 -6.23
CA GLY A 18 -40.56 -50.19 -5.15
C GLY A 18 -40.48 -51.56 -4.48
N VAL A 19 -39.55 -51.66 -3.51
CA VAL A 19 -39.42 -52.79 -2.56
C VAL A 19 -40.02 -52.35 -1.22
N ALA A 20 -40.88 -53.19 -0.64
CA ALA A 20 -41.69 -52.83 0.53
C ALA A 20 -41.34 -53.65 1.78
N PHE A 21 -41.06 -52.93 2.87
CA PHE A 21 -40.65 -53.44 4.16
C PHE A 21 -41.73 -53.16 5.20
N ILE A 22 -42.29 -54.23 5.78
CA ILE A 22 -43.18 -54.12 6.94
C ILE A 22 -42.57 -54.90 8.10
N GLU A 23 -42.08 -54.16 9.10
CA GLU A 23 -41.54 -54.71 10.34
C GLU A 23 -42.64 -55.39 11.16
N GLN A 24 -42.37 -56.58 11.71
CA GLN A 24 -43.33 -57.27 12.56
C GLN A 24 -43.57 -56.57 13.90
N ALA A 25 -42.67 -55.66 14.29
CA ALA A 25 -42.75 -54.85 15.51
C ALA A 25 -43.19 -53.40 15.28
N SER A 26 -43.63 -53.01 14.05
CA SER A 26 -43.97 -51.63 13.72
C SER A 26 -44.98 -51.03 14.73
N PRO A 27 -44.64 -49.91 15.42
CA PRO A 27 -45.53 -49.28 16.38
C PRO A 27 -46.74 -48.60 15.72
N LEU A 28 -46.72 -48.45 14.38
CA LEU A 28 -47.80 -47.89 13.58
C LEU A 28 -48.77 -49.02 13.13
N THR A 29 -49.49 -49.60 14.09
CA THR A 29 -50.39 -50.76 13.90
C THR A 29 -51.86 -50.40 14.23
N ARG A 30 -52.83 -50.72 13.34
CA ARG A 30 -54.29 -50.62 13.63
C ARG A 30 -54.88 -51.96 14.07
N LEU A 31 -56.13 -51.95 14.54
CA LEU A 31 -57.04 -53.10 14.43
C LEU A 31 -57.78 -53.06 13.08
N HIS A 32 -57.58 -54.03 12.19
CA HIS A 32 -58.26 -54.17 10.91
C HIS A 32 -59.56 -54.97 11.06
N PHE A 33 -60.64 -54.47 10.46
CA PHE A 33 -62.00 -54.98 10.64
C PHE A 33 -62.44 -55.96 9.54
N PHE A 34 -63.07 -57.07 9.94
CA PHE A 34 -63.58 -58.06 8.98
C PHE A 34 -64.80 -58.84 9.50
N ASP A 35 -65.55 -59.47 8.58
CA ASP A 35 -66.75 -60.26 8.90
C ASP A 35 -66.45 -61.39 9.91
N GLY A 36 -67.31 -61.53 10.90
CA GLY A 36 -67.16 -62.54 11.96
C GLY A 36 -66.26 -62.13 13.13
N GLN A 37 -65.72 -60.91 13.11
CA GLN A 37 -65.12 -60.23 14.25
C GLN A 37 -66.23 -59.47 15.01
N PHE A 38 -66.21 -59.43 16.35
CA PHE A 38 -67.32 -58.88 17.15
C PHE A 38 -67.28 -57.34 17.31
N LEU A 39 -67.15 -56.59 16.21
CA LEU A 39 -67.15 -55.13 16.18
C LEU A 39 -67.91 -54.60 14.94
N ARG A 40 -68.52 -53.41 15.02
CA ARG A 40 -69.23 -52.79 13.87
C ARG A 40 -68.23 -52.01 13.02
N ALA A 41 -67.84 -52.58 11.88
CA ALA A 41 -66.75 -52.09 11.01
C ALA A 41 -66.78 -50.57 10.78
N ASP A 42 -67.84 -50.03 10.16
CA ASP A 42 -67.94 -48.63 9.74
C ASP A 42 -67.69 -47.62 10.89
N ALA A 43 -68.12 -47.95 12.11
CA ALA A 43 -67.99 -47.05 13.26
C ALA A 43 -66.53 -46.90 13.71
N PHE A 44 -65.78 -48.01 13.75
CA PHE A 44 -64.37 -48.01 14.14
C PHE A 44 -63.43 -47.67 12.97
N ALA A 45 -63.84 -47.95 11.72
CA ALA A 45 -63.17 -47.41 10.53
C ALA A 45 -63.22 -45.88 10.53
N LEU A 46 -64.39 -45.28 10.77
CA LEU A 46 -64.56 -43.83 10.89
C LEU A 46 -63.76 -43.23 12.05
N GLU A 47 -63.67 -43.93 13.20
CA GLU A 47 -62.81 -43.51 14.32
C GLU A 47 -61.32 -43.53 13.94
N GLN A 48 -60.84 -44.60 13.31
CA GLN A 48 -59.46 -44.70 12.85
C GLN A 48 -59.13 -43.65 11.78
N ASP A 49 -60.02 -43.45 10.80
CA ASP A 49 -59.86 -42.43 9.77
C ASP A 49 -59.94 -41.01 10.34
N TYR A 50 -60.73 -40.77 11.38
CA TYR A 50 -60.71 -39.51 12.12
C TYR A 50 -59.35 -39.29 12.82
N HIS A 51 -58.84 -40.28 13.57
CA HIS A 51 -57.55 -40.17 14.25
C HIS A 51 -56.39 -40.01 13.26
N ARG A 52 -56.42 -40.73 12.14
CA ARG A 52 -55.45 -40.64 11.04
C ARG A 52 -55.51 -39.28 10.36
N THR A 53 -56.70 -38.81 9.99
CA THR A 53 -56.91 -37.50 9.37
C THR A 53 -56.46 -36.37 10.31
N ARG A 54 -56.80 -36.46 11.61
CA ARG A 54 -56.35 -35.49 12.62
C ARG A 54 -54.83 -35.45 12.75
N THR A 55 -54.17 -36.60 12.80
CA THR A 55 -52.70 -36.71 12.85
C THR A 55 -52.05 -36.19 11.57
N ARG A 56 -52.61 -36.55 10.41
CA ARG A 56 -52.17 -36.06 9.09
C ARG A 56 -52.27 -34.54 8.99
N LEU A 57 -53.39 -33.93 9.40
CA LEU A 57 -53.57 -32.48 9.44
C LEU A 57 -52.62 -31.78 10.41
N ALA A 58 -52.35 -32.36 11.59
CA ALA A 58 -51.35 -31.86 12.52
C ALA A 58 -49.92 -31.94 11.93
N ASN A 59 -49.60 -33.04 11.23
CA ASN A 59 -48.33 -33.19 10.53
C ASN A 59 -48.15 -32.16 9.41
N LEU A 60 -49.18 -31.91 8.61
CA LEU A 60 -49.18 -30.90 7.56
C LEU A 60 -48.90 -29.48 8.10
N ALA A 61 -49.50 -29.12 9.24
CA ALA A 61 -49.20 -27.85 9.90
C ALA A 61 -47.71 -27.74 10.30
N GLY A 62 -47.10 -28.84 10.76
CA GLY A 62 -45.68 -28.95 11.09
C GLY A 62 -44.74 -29.20 9.90
N GLY A 63 -45.21 -29.16 8.66
CA GLY A 63 -44.36 -29.37 7.48
C GLY A 63 -43.93 -30.82 7.22
N TRP A 64 -43.06 -31.00 6.23
CA TRP A 64 -42.67 -32.30 5.66
C TRP A 64 -41.15 -32.43 5.47
N GLY A 65 -40.68 -33.65 5.25
CA GLY A 65 -39.26 -34.00 5.15
C GLY A 65 -38.83 -35.05 6.19
N VAL A 66 -37.53 -35.34 6.23
CA VAL A 66 -36.91 -36.18 7.27
C VAL A 66 -36.95 -35.47 8.62
N VAL A 67 -37.18 -36.22 9.70
CA VAL A 67 -37.18 -35.73 11.09
C VAL A 67 -35.88 -36.15 11.78
N HIS A 68 -35.44 -37.39 11.57
CA HIS A 68 -34.12 -37.90 11.94
C HIS A 68 -33.83 -39.23 11.23
N GLY A 69 -32.57 -39.65 11.19
CA GLY A 69 -32.16 -40.95 10.65
C GLY A 69 -32.31 -41.04 9.13
N LEU A 70 -32.72 -42.21 8.61
CA LEU A 70 -32.86 -42.47 7.16
C LEU A 70 -31.59 -42.16 6.37
N GLY A 71 -30.43 -42.49 6.93
CA GLY A 71 -29.14 -42.41 6.25
C GLY A 71 -29.01 -43.53 5.21
N ILE A 72 -28.34 -43.24 4.09
CA ILE A 72 -28.16 -44.18 2.97
C ILE A 72 -26.71 -44.61 2.82
N ALA A 73 -26.50 -45.89 2.50
CA ALA A 73 -25.20 -46.47 2.16
C ALA A 73 -25.35 -47.53 1.05
N ILE A 74 -24.24 -47.94 0.44
CA ILE A 74 -24.20 -49.08 -0.49
C ILE A 74 -23.30 -50.16 0.13
N SER A 75 -23.80 -51.39 0.20
CA SER A 75 -23.04 -52.56 0.62
C SER A 75 -23.03 -53.57 -0.53
N GLY A 76 -21.97 -53.55 -1.34
CA GLY A 76 -21.88 -54.34 -2.57
C GLY A 76 -22.97 -53.96 -3.58
N THR A 77 -23.97 -54.83 -3.75
CA THR A 77 -25.14 -54.64 -4.63
C THR A 77 -26.42 -54.22 -3.88
N GLN A 78 -26.35 -54.12 -2.54
CA GLN A 78 -27.47 -53.69 -1.69
C GLN A 78 -27.44 -52.17 -1.49
N LEU A 79 -28.60 -51.52 -1.63
CA LEU A 79 -28.86 -50.21 -1.04
C LEU A 79 -29.29 -50.42 0.41
N VAL A 80 -28.59 -49.77 1.33
CA VAL A 80 -28.86 -49.82 2.77
C VAL A 80 -29.49 -48.51 3.19
N VAL A 81 -30.60 -48.58 3.94
CA VAL A 81 -31.31 -47.42 4.50
C VAL A 81 -31.46 -47.64 6.01
N GLY A 82 -30.76 -46.85 6.81
CA GLY A 82 -30.80 -46.94 8.27
C GLY A 82 -32.12 -46.44 8.87
N ALA A 83 -32.40 -46.85 10.11
CA ALA A 83 -33.58 -46.46 10.88
C ALA A 83 -33.79 -44.93 10.92
N GLY A 84 -35.06 -44.50 11.04
CA GLY A 84 -35.41 -43.09 11.14
C GLY A 84 -36.87 -42.79 10.83
N LEU A 85 -37.21 -41.51 10.93
CA LEU A 85 -38.56 -40.98 10.79
C LEU A 85 -38.59 -39.85 9.76
N ALA A 86 -39.57 -39.88 8.86
CA ALA A 86 -39.92 -38.77 7.98
C ALA A 86 -41.44 -38.55 7.94
N VAL A 87 -41.85 -37.40 7.41
CA VAL A 87 -43.25 -37.02 7.15
C VAL A 87 -43.37 -36.63 5.68
N THR A 88 -44.29 -37.24 4.94
CA THR A 88 -44.54 -36.93 3.53
C THR A 88 -45.25 -35.59 3.36
N ALA A 89 -45.29 -35.08 2.12
CA ALA A 89 -46.06 -33.86 1.86
C ALA A 89 -47.57 -34.01 2.00
N ALA A 90 -48.10 -35.24 2.02
CA ALA A 90 -49.49 -35.52 2.37
C ALA A 90 -49.72 -35.57 3.90
N GLY A 91 -48.66 -35.54 4.72
CA GLY A 91 -48.71 -35.63 6.18
C GLY A 91 -48.67 -37.06 6.74
N ASN A 92 -48.41 -38.06 5.90
CA ASN A 92 -48.24 -39.46 6.30
C ASN A 92 -46.86 -39.67 6.96
N PHE A 93 -46.75 -40.63 7.88
CA PHE A 93 -45.47 -41.03 8.44
C PHE A 93 -44.74 -42.01 7.54
N VAL A 94 -43.41 -41.95 7.60
CA VAL A 94 -42.49 -42.98 7.07
C VAL A 94 -41.54 -43.30 8.21
N LEU A 95 -41.68 -44.47 8.83
CA LEU A 95 -40.90 -44.91 9.99
C LEU A 95 -40.24 -46.25 9.70
N ALA A 96 -38.92 -46.28 9.81
CA ALA A 96 -38.14 -47.51 9.91
C ALA A 96 -37.53 -47.57 11.31
N SER A 97 -37.79 -48.66 12.05
CA SER A 97 -37.23 -48.91 13.37
C SER A 97 -35.88 -49.62 13.29
N GLY A 98 -35.70 -50.45 12.25
CA GLY A 98 -34.45 -51.15 11.92
C GLY A 98 -33.75 -50.60 10.68
N GLU A 99 -32.70 -51.30 10.26
CA GLU A 99 -32.04 -51.09 8.97
C GLU A 99 -32.78 -51.89 7.88
N MET A 100 -33.05 -51.24 6.74
CA MET A 100 -33.63 -51.88 5.56
C MET A 100 -32.54 -52.08 4.50
N GLN A 101 -32.51 -53.25 3.87
CA GLN A 101 -31.59 -53.55 2.76
C GLN A 101 -32.41 -53.95 1.53
N ALA A 102 -32.14 -53.32 0.39
CA ALA A 102 -32.85 -53.54 -0.87
C ALA A 102 -31.86 -53.76 -2.02
N ALA A 103 -32.04 -54.84 -2.77
CA ALA A 103 -31.17 -55.14 -3.90
C ALA A 103 -31.38 -54.09 -5.01
N ILE A 104 -30.30 -53.47 -5.48
CA ILE A 104 -30.39 -52.40 -6.49
C ILE A 104 -31.00 -52.91 -7.80
N SER A 105 -30.83 -54.20 -8.13
CA SER A 105 -31.52 -54.88 -9.24
C SER A 105 -33.04 -54.76 -9.16
N ASP A 106 -33.61 -54.90 -7.97
CA ASP A 106 -35.05 -55.12 -7.78
C ASP A 106 -35.76 -53.77 -7.68
N LEU A 107 -35.07 -52.79 -7.11
CA LEU A 107 -35.39 -51.36 -7.23
C LEU A 107 -35.34 -50.87 -8.68
N LEU A 108 -34.41 -51.35 -9.52
CA LEU A 108 -34.34 -51.00 -10.95
C LEU A 108 -35.47 -51.65 -11.76
N VAL A 109 -35.78 -52.93 -11.50
CA VAL A 109 -36.92 -53.65 -12.13
C VAL A 109 -38.27 -52.98 -11.85
N THR A 110 -38.38 -52.26 -10.73
CA THR A 110 -39.57 -51.47 -10.35
C THR A 110 -39.43 -49.95 -10.53
N ALA A 111 -38.29 -49.46 -11.02
CA ALA A 111 -38.03 -48.02 -11.13
C ALA A 111 -38.99 -47.34 -12.13
N THR A 112 -39.75 -46.37 -11.64
CA THR A 112 -40.68 -45.55 -12.43
C THR A 112 -40.60 -44.07 -12.04
N PRO A 113 -40.78 -43.11 -12.96
CA PRO A 113 -40.86 -41.68 -12.62
C PRO A 113 -41.95 -41.39 -11.59
N ALA A 114 -41.74 -40.38 -10.74
CA ALA A 114 -42.72 -40.00 -9.73
C ALA A 114 -44.07 -39.57 -10.38
N PRO A 115 -45.23 -39.91 -9.79
CA PRO A 115 -46.53 -39.51 -10.32
C PRO A 115 -46.67 -37.99 -10.47
N ALA A 116 -47.21 -37.52 -11.60
CA ALA A 116 -47.35 -36.10 -11.89
C ALA A 116 -48.41 -35.39 -11.03
N SER A 117 -49.36 -36.14 -10.47
CA SER A 117 -50.38 -35.67 -9.52
C SER A 117 -50.94 -36.83 -8.69
N GLY A 118 -51.42 -36.54 -7.48
CA GLY A 118 -52.19 -37.49 -6.69
C GLY A 118 -53.64 -37.62 -7.19
N ASN A 119 -54.34 -38.68 -6.76
CA ASN A 119 -55.75 -38.87 -7.05
C ASN A 119 -56.61 -37.90 -6.21
N ALA A 120 -57.38 -37.03 -6.86
CA ALA A 120 -58.25 -36.05 -6.20
C ALA A 120 -59.35 -36.67 -5.33
N SER A 121 -59.69 -37.95 -5.55
CA SER A 121 -60.65 -38.71 -4.74
C SER A 121 -60.01 -39.56 -3.63
N PHE A 122 -58.69 -39.43 -3.40
CA PHE A 122 -57.88 -40.26 -2.48
C PHE A 122 -57.90 -41.79 -2.70
N GLY A 123 -58.56 -42.28 -3.77
CA GLY A 123 -58.53 -43.70 -4.13
C GLY A 123 -57.24 -44.12 -4.82
N ASP A 124 -57.02 -45.43 -4.94
CA ASP A 124 -55.91 -46.01 -5.71
C ASP A 124 -55.81 -45.38 -7.11
N CYS A 125 -54.59 -45.03 -7.54
CA CYS A 125 -54.35 -44.55 -8.89
C CYS A 125 -54.58 -45.70 -9.90
N PRO A 126 -55.55 -45.59 -10.84
CA PRO A 126 -55.84 -46.66 -11.78
C PRO A 126 -54.86 -46.63 -12.96
N GLU A 127 -53.62 -47.04 -12.71
CA GLU A 127 -52.58 -47.11 -13.74
C GLU A 127 -52.26 -48.55 -14.17
N ALA A 128 -51.93 -48.71 -15.45
CA ALA A 128 -51.53 -49.99 -16.04
C ALA A 128 -50.13 -50.44 -15.57
N ALA A 129 -49.85 -51.74 -15.72
CA ALA A 129 -48.55 -52.32 -15.38
C ALA A 129 -47.42 -51.73 -16.24
N LYS A 130 -46.68 -50.77 -15.67
CA LYS A 130 -45.48 -50.17 -16.28
C LYS A 130 -44.31 -51.14 -16.14
N VAL A 131 -43.52 -51.29 -17.19
CA VAL A 131 -42.26 -52.06 -17.17
C VAL A 131 -41.15 -51.13 -16.69
N GLY A 132 -40.36 -51.55 -15.70
CA GLY A 132 -39.28 -50.75 -15.11
C GLY A 132 -38.16 -50.38 -16.10
N VAL A 133 -37.34 -49.41 -15.68
CA VAL A 133 -36.23 -48.89 -16.50
C VAL A 133 -35.17 -49.97 -16.76
N LYS A 134 -34.95 -50.28 -18.04
CA LYS A 134 -33.74 -51.01 -18.45
C LYS A 134 -32.54 -50.07 -18.39
N GLU A 135 -31.48 -50.48 -17.69
CA GLU A 135 -30.22 -49.76 -17.70
C GLU A 135 -29.63 -49.65 -19.11
N THR A 136 -28.86 -48.59 -19.34
CA THR A 136 -28.12 -48.36 -20.58
C THR A 136 -26.63 -48.14 -20.28
N ALA A 137 -25.81 -48.03 -21.31
CA ALA A 137 -24.39 -47.67 -21.15
C ALA A 137 -24.18 -46.19 -20.75
N ALA A 138 -25.22 -45.34 -20.83
CA ALA A 138 -25.14 -43.93 -20.47
C ALA A 138 -25.30 -43.70 -18.95
N LEU A 139 -24.93 -42.49 -18.52
CA LEU A 139 -25.13 -42.01 -17.15
C LEU A 139 -26.64 -41.93 -16.81
N ALA A 140 -27.06 -42.66 -15.78
CA ALA A 140 -28.42 -42.66 -15.25
C ALA A 140 -28.44 -42.12 -13.81
N ILE A 141 -29.43 -41.29 -13.50
CA ILE A 141 -29.55 -40.58 -12.22
C ILE A 141 -30.92 -40.92 -11.63
N TYR A 142 -30.94 -41.29 -10.35
CA TYR A 142 -32.15 -41.68 -9.64
C TYR A 142 -32.26 -40.94 -8.30
N GLU A 143 -33.43 -40.40 -7.98
CA GLU A 143 -33.77 -40.04 -6.61
C GLU A 143 -34.09 -41.31 -5.82
N ILE A 144 -33.46 -41.50 -4.67
CA ILE A 144 -33.86 -42.54 -3.71
C ILE A 144 -35.00 -41.97 -2.88
N THR A 145 -36.21 -42.54 -3.02
CA THR A 145 -37.38 -42.13 -2.25
C THR A 145 -37.81 -43.21 -1.26
N VAL A 146 -38.38 -42.75 -0.15
CA VAL A 146 -39.12 -43.59 0.79
C VAL A 146 -40.54 -43.05 0.91
N GLY A 147 -41.52 -43.94 0.76
CA GLY A 147 -42.94 -43.64 0.94
C GLY A 147 -43.58 -44.55 2.00
N PRO A 148 -44.80 -44.21 2.45
CA PRO A 148 -45.60 -45.09 3.27
C PRO A 148 -46.09 -46.28 2.45
N ILE A 149 -46.22 -47.44 3.09
CA ILE A 149 -47.03 -48.55 2.60
C ILE A 149 -47.78 -49.18 3.78
N GLU A 150 -48.94 -49.77 3.49
CA GLU A 150 -49.74 -50.47 4.48
C GLU A 150 -49.94 -51.93 4.04
N GLY A 151 -49.80 -52.86 4.98
CA GLY A 151 -50.05 -54.27 4.74
C GLY A 151 -50.91 -54.87 5.85
N GLN A 152 -51.73 -55.86 5.49
CA GLN A 152 -52.45 -56.68 6.45
C GLN A 152 -51.49 -57.71 7.08
N CYS A 153 -51.61 -57.96 8.39
CA CYS A 153 -50.68 -58.83 9.13
C CYS A 153 -51.37 -59.74 10.17
N GLY A 154 -50.70 -60.86 10.50
CA GLY A 154 -51.04 -61.79 11.59
C GLY A 154 -52.35 -62.58 11.39
N ASN A 155 -52.73 -63.51 12.28
CA ASN A 155 -53.87 -64.41 12.02
C ASN A 155 -54.86 -64.46 13.20
N GLU A 156 -56.15 -64.23 12.92
CA GLU A 156 -57.27 -64.28 13.87
C GLU A 156 -58.43 -65.11 13.27
N PRO A 157 -59.08 -66.00 14.05
CA PRO A 157 -60.19 -66.83 13.57
C PRO A 157 -61.48 -66.03 13.29
N VAL A 158 -62.14 -66.35 12.18
CA VAL A 158 -63.46 -65.80 11.80
C VAL A 158 -64.58 -66.60 12.48
N PHE A 159 -65.44 -65.95 13.26
CA PHE A 159 -66.61 -66.58 13.88
C PHE A 159 -67.89 -66.37 13.03
N GLY A 160 -68.79 -67.36 13.01
CA GLY A 160 -70.17 -67.13 12.55
C GLY A 160 -70.51 -67.44 11.09
N LYS A 161 -69.65 -68.15 10.33
CA LYS A 161 -70.05 -68.80 9.05
C LYS A 161 -71.04 -69.94 9.30
N LEU A 162 -72.29 -69.60 9.59
CA LEU A 162 -73.40 -70.55 9.70
C LEU A 162 -73.73 -71.12 8.31
N CYS A 163 -73.69 -72.45 8.21
CA CYS A 163 -74.05 -73.29 7.05
C CYS A 163 -72.96 -73.62 6.00
N GLU A 164 -71.70 -73.18 6.14
CA GLU A 164 -70.58 -73.78 5.38
C GLU A 164 -69.74 -74.72 6.26
N SER A 165 -69.26 -75.82 5.67
CA SER A 165 -68.69 -77.00 6.34
C SER A 165 -67.69 -76.69 7.48
N ALA A 166 -68.00 -77.18 8.69
CA ALA A 166 -67.28 -76.94 9.94
C ALA A 166 -65.91 -77.65 10.09
N CYS A 167 -65.08 -77.61 9.04
CA CYS A 167 -63.73 -78.20 9.01
C CYS A 167 -62.66 -77.27 8.39
N VAL A 168 -63.01 -76.01 8.10
CA VAL A 168 -62.05 -74.97 7.66
C VAL A 168 -62.17 -73.77 8.59
N SER A 169 -61.15 -73.56 9.43
CA SER A 169 -61.01 -72.33 10.21
C SER A 169 -60.51 -71.21 9.29
N ASP A 170 -61.45 -70.44 8.75
CA ASP A 170 -61.17 -69.24 7.97
C ASP A 170 -60.48 -68.21 8.89
N SER A 171 -59.24 -67.81 8.56
CA SER A 171 -58.42 -66.91 9.38
C SER A 171 -58.08 -65.66 8.61
N ARG A 172 -58.38 -64.49 9.17
CA ARG A 172 -58.10 -63.18 8.56
C ARG A 172 -57.06 -62.41 9.37
N HIS A 173 -56.50 -61.39 8.74
CA HIS A 173 -55.47 -60.53 9.31
C HIS A 173 -56.11 -59.39 10.15
N PRO A 174 -55.93 -59.33 11.49
CA PRO A 174 -56.58 -58.33 12.33
C PRO A 174 -55.77 -57.02 12.47
N TRP A 175 -54.69 -56.81 11.71
CA TRP A 175 -53.85 -55.61 11.79
C TRP A 175 -53.58 -55.02 10.39
N TRP A 176 -53.72 -53.69 10.15
CA TRP A 176 -52.75 -53.06 9.23
C TRP A 176 -51.47 -52.88 10.04
N ARG A 177 -50.34 -52.93 9.35
CA ARG A 177 -49.11 -52.25 9.79
C ARG A 177 -48.72 -51.24 8.73
N GLU A 178 -48.41 -50.03 9.16
CA GLU A 178 -47.70 -49.05 8.33
C GLU A 178 -46.22 -49.44 8.33
N GLY A 179 -45.60 -49.34 7.16
CA GLY A 179 -44.18 -49.62 6.91
C GLY A 179 -43.66 -48.73 5.78
N VAL A 180 -42.49 -49.08 5.25
CA VAL A 180 -41.75 -48.23 4.29
C VAL A 180 -41.59 -48.94 2.96
N VAL A 181 -41.77 -48.20 1.87
CA VAL A 181 -41.45 -48.64 0.51
C VAL A 181 -40.33 -47.79 -0.07
N VAL A 182 -39.21 -48.44 -0.42
CA VAL A 182 -38.01 -47.82 -0.98
C VAL A 182 -38.09 -47.88 -2.51
N ARG A 183 -37.73 -46.79 -3.20
CA ARG A 183 -37.84 -46.68 -4.66
C ARG A 183 -36.66 -45.92 -5.27
N LEU A 184 -36.48 -46.13 -6.57
CA LEU A 184 -35.62 -45.32 -7.44
C LEU A 184 -36.48 -44.58 -8.46
N ARG A 185 -36.52 -43.24 -8.38
CA ARG A 185 -37.20 -42.37 -9.34
C ARG A 185 -36.18 -41.86 -10.37
N PRO A 186 -36.22 -42.31 -11.64
CA PRO A 186 -35.29 -41.83 -12.67
C PRO A 186 -35.53 -40.35 -12.97
N ILE A 187 -34.46 -39.57 -13.03
CA ILE A 187 -34.47 -38.13 -13.33
C ILE A 187 -33.44 -37.77 -14.41
N SER A 188 -33.63 -36.62 -15.06
CA SER A 188 -32.70 -36.03 -16.01
C SER A 188 -32.25 -34.66 -15.50
N LEU A 189 -30.94 -34.41 -15.51
CA LEU A 189 -30.32 -33.18 -15.04
C LEU A 189 -29.36 -32.64 -16.09
N GLN A 190 -29.33 -31.31 -16.25
CA GLN A 190 -28.22 -30.65 -16.94
C GLN A 190 -27.06 -30.51 -15.95
N LEU A 191 -25.90 -31.06 -16.31
CA LEU A 191 -24.71 -31.03 -15.45
C LEU A 191 -23.76 -29.94 -15.95
N PRO A 192 -23.17 -29.11 -15.07
CA PRO A 192 -22.23 -28.07 -15.48
C PRO A 192 -21.02 -28.67 -16.20
N VAL A 193 -20.44 -27.90 -17.11
CA VAL A 193 -19.28 -28.25 -17.94
C VAL A 193 -18.34 -27.05 -18.04
N SER A 194 -17.06 -27.32 -18.26
CA SER A 194 -16.01 -26.34 -18.51
C SER A 194 -15.26 -26.75 -19.78
N SER A 195 -14.74 -25.78 -20.52
CA SER A 195 -13.82 -25.99 -21.65
C SER A 195 -12.35 -25.99 -21.23
N ALA A 196 -12.00 -25.31 -20.13
CA ALA A 196 -10.65 -25.25 -19.59
C ALA A 196 -10.36 -26.36 -18.57
N VAL A 197 -11.38 -26.87 -17.87
CA VAL A 197 -11.24 -27.93 -16.84
C VAL A 197 -11.96 -29.21 -17.28
N PRO A 198 -11.24 -30.29 -17.65
CA PRO A 198 -11.86 -31.53 -18.10
C PRO A 198 -12.58 -32.26 -16.96
N ALA A 199 -13.88 -32.48 -17.11
CA ALA A 199 -14.70 -33.13 -16.08
C ALA A 199 -14.42 -34.65 -15.98
N SER A 200 -13.76 -35.05 -14.89
CA SER A 200 -13.48 -36.46 -14.53
C SER A 200 -14.50 -37.05 -13.54
N LEU A 201 -14.39 -38.34 -13.21
CA LEU A 201 -15.21 -39.00 -12.20
C LEU A 201 -15.13 -38.35 -10.81
N VAL A 202 -13.99 -37.79 -10.44
CA VAL A 202 -13.79 -37.07 -9.14
C VAL A 202 -14.77 -35.90 -9.02
N HIS A 203 -15.03 -35.20 -10.12
CA HIS A 203 -15.95 -34.07 -10.18
C HIS A 203 -17.43 -34.49 -10.25
N LEU A 204 -17.74 -35.77 -10.53
CA LEU A 204 -19.11 -36.21 -10.85
C LEU A 204 -20.09 -35.94 -9.70
N ARG A 205 -19.69 -36.18 -8.45
CA ARG A 205 -20.54 -35.92 -7.26
C ARG A 205 -20.96 -34.46 -7.17
N ASN A 206 -20.00 -33.54 -7.32
CA ASN A 206 -20.27 -32.10 -7.27
C ASN A 206 -21.12 -31.63 -8.46
N ARG A 207 -20.84 -32.11 -9.67
CA ARG A 207 -21.61 -31.77 -10.88
C ARG A 207 -23.06 -32.25 -10.79
N ILE A 208 -23.30 -33.42 -10.20
CA ILE A 208 -24.64 -33.95 -9.91
C ILE A 208 -25.36 -33.08 -8.87
N ALA A 209 -24.68 -32.73 -7.77
CA ALA A 209 -25.24 -31.84 -6.75
C ALA A 209 -25.60 -30.46 -7.33
N ALA A 210 -24.68 -29.84 -8.09
CA ALA A 210 -24.89 -28.57 -8.79
C ALA A 210 -26.09 -28.64 -9.75
N GLY A 211 -26.13 -29.63 -10.65
CA GLY A 211 -27.25 -29.81 -11.58
C GLY A 211 -28.59 -30.06 -10.90
N TYR A 212 -28.60 -30.78 -9.76
CA TYR A 212 -29.80 -31.01 -8.97
C TYR A 212 -30.26 -29.73 -8.25
N PHE A 213 -29.34 -28.97 -7.65
CA PHE A 213 -29.60 -27.66 -7.02
C PHE A 213 -29.88 -26.51 -8.01
N ALA A 214 -29.53 -26.65 -9.29
CA ALA A 214 -29.88 -25.68 -10.34
C ALA A 214 -31.24 -25.99 -11.00
N ALA A 215 -31.60 -27.27 -11.14
CA ALA A 215 -32.89 -27.67 -11.67
C ALA A 215 -34.04 -27.56 -10.65
N GLU A 216 -33.73 -27.54 -9.36
CA GLU A 216 -34.63 -27.53 -8.20
C GLU A 216 -35.94 -28.36 -8.36
N PRO A 217 -35.91 -29.64 -8.82
CA PRO A 217 -37.09 -30.45 -9.17
C PRO A 217 -38.06 -30.79 -8.02
N TRP A 218 -37.78 -30.36 -6.78
CA TRP A 218 -38.68 -30.43 -5.63
C TRP A 218 -39.34 -29.08 -5.29
N LEU A 219 -39.06 -28.00 -6.02
CA LEU A 219 -39.62 -26.68 -5.74
C LEU A 219 -40.83 -26.37 -6.63
N THR A 220 -41.84 -25.75 -6.03
CA THR A 220 -43.01 -25.26 -6.77
C THR A 220 -42.57 -24.09 -7.65
N ALA A 221 -42.59 -24.29 -8.97
CA ALA A 221 -42.03 -23.35 -9.95
C ALA A 221 -42.43 -21.88 -9.68
N SER A 222 -41.42 -21.01 -9.72
CA SER A 222 -41.54 -19.59 -9.40
C SER A 222 -42.62 -18.91 -10.23
N ALA A 223 -43.46 -18.13 -9.54
CA ALA A 223 -44.48 -17.29 -10.16
C ALA A 223 -43.96 -15.86 -10.39
N VAL A 224 -42.71 -15.56 -10.06
CA VAL A 224 -42.04 -14.26 -10.32
C VAL A 224 -41.66 -14.17 -11.80
N SER A 225 -42.67 -14.03 -12.65
CA SER A 225 -42.58 -13.76 -14.09
C SER A 225 -43.81 -12.96 -14.51
N ALA A 226 -43.79 -12.27 -15.64
CA ALA A 226 -44.94 -11.48 -16.09
C ALA A 226 -46.23 -12.31 -16.20
N ALA A 227 -46.13 -13.56 -16.66
CA ALA A 227 -47.26 -14.48 -16.75
C ALA A 227 -47.70 -15.03 -15.37
N GLY A 228 -46.76 -15.33 -14.48
CA GLY A 228 -47.07 -15.81 -13.12
C GLY A 228 -47.71 -14.73 -12.25
N LEU A 229 -47.19 -13.50 -12.30
CA LEU A 229 -47.73 -12.32 -11.60
C LEU A 229 -49.13 -11.94 -12.08
N ALA A 230 -49.44 -12.16 -13.37
CA ALA A 230 -50.77 -11.92 -13.93
C ALA A 230 -51.77 -13.08 -13.74
N SER A 231 -51.37 -14.17 -13.09
CA SER A 231 -52.23 -15.36 -12.89
C SER A 231 -53.06 -15.29 -11.61
N ASN A 232 -54.20 -15.99 -11.57
CA ASN A 232 -55.07 -16.07 -10.39
C ASN A 232 -54.40 -16.74 -9.16
N LEU A 233 -53.19 -17.30 -9.29
CA LEU A 233 -52.45 -18.00 -8.24
C LEU A 233 -52.36 -17.20 -6.92
N TRP A 234 -52.24 -15.88 -6.99
CA TRP A 234 -52.10 -15.02 -5.81
C TRP A 234 -53.40 -14.82 -5.02
N CYS A 235 -54.54 -15.26 -5.58
CA CYS A 235 -55.84 -15.30 -4.93
C CYS A 235 -56.16 -16.67 -4.32
N GLU A 236 -55.36 -17.70 -4.62
CA GLU A 236 -55.54 -19.07 -4.13
C GLU A 236 -54.74 -19.32 -2.84
N PRO A 237 -55.21 -20.20 -1.92
CA PRO A 237 -54.44 -20.60 -0.75
C PRO A 237 -53.23 -21.47 -1.13
N ALA A 238 -52.29 -21.64 -0.19
CA ALA A 238 -51.15 -22.53 -0.38
C ALA A 238 -51.61 -23.98 -0.65
N GLY A 239 -51.23 -24.53 -1.80
CA GLY A 239 -51.50 -25.92 -2.16
C GLY A 239 -50.59 -26.89 -1.41
N LEU A 240 -51.06 -28.13 -1.23
CA LEU A 240 -50.21 -29.22 -0.74
C LEU A 240 -49.08 -29.53 -1.72
N TYR A 241 -47.90 -29.86 -1.21
CA TYR A 241 -46.79 -30.29 -2.03
C TYR A 241 -47.05 -31.71 -2.61
N GLY A 242 -46.75 -31.92 -3.89
CA GLY A 242 -47.46 -32.92 -4.72
C GLY A 242 -47.04 -34.40 -4.59
N ARG A 243 -46.06 -34.76 -3.74
CA ARG A 243 -45.54 -36.15 -3.64
C ARG A 243 -45.80 -36.77 -2.26
N ASP A 244 -46.42 -37.95 -2.21
CA ASP A 244 -46.58 -38.75 -0.98
C ASP A 244 -45.36 -39.68 -0.73
N GLU A 245 -44.15 -39.13 -0.89
CA GLU A 245 -42.88 -39.79 -0.63
C GLU A 245 -41.81 -38.72 -0.34
N VAL A 246 -40.73 -39.11 0.34
CA VAL A 246 -39.63 -38.23 0.74
C VAL A 246 -38.34 -38.69 0.06
N VAL A 247 -37.62 -37.76 -0.59
CA VAL A 247 -36.29 -38.02 -1.15
C VAL A 247 -35.27 -38.05 -0.01
N ILE A 248 -34.47 -39.12 0.07
CA ILE A 248 -33.42 -39.29 1.09
C ILE A 248 -32.00 -39.29 0.51
N GLY A 249 -31.86 -39.23 -0.81
CA GLY A 249 -30.59 -38.97 -1.50
C GLY A 249 -30.66 -39.29 -2.99
N LEU A 250 -29.51 -39.29 -3.66
CA LEU A 250 -29.35 -39.57 -5.08
C LEU A 250 -28.44 -40.78 -5.32
N LEU A 251 -28.80 -41.62 -6.29
CA LEU A 251 -27.98 -42.70 -6.82
C LEU A 251 -27.65 -42.42 -8.29
N VAL A 252 -26.37 -42.49 -8.64
CA VAL A 252 -25.87 -42.32 -10.01
C VAL A 252 -25.22 -43.62 -10.47
N ARG A 253 -25.66 -44.15 -11.61
CA ARG A 253 -25.18 -45.39 -12.21
C ARG A 253 -24.76 -45.17 -13.67
N GLU A 254 -23.79 -45.95 -14.12
CA GLU A 254 -23.27 -45.90 -15.50
C GLU A 254 -22.76 -47.29 -15.86
N ALA A 255 -23.17 -47.82 -17.03
CA ALA A 255 -22.79 -49.14 -17.51
C ALA A 255 -22.96 -50.28 -16.45
N GLY A 256 -24.00 -50.18 -15.61
CA GLY A 256 -24.31 -51.13 -14.53
C GLY A 256 -23.51 -50.97 -13.23
N ALA A 257 -22.55 -50.04 -13.17
CA ALA A 257 -21.77 -49.73 -11.98
C ALA A 257 -22.40 -48.56 -11.18
N ASN A 258 -22.34 -48.64 -9.85
CA ASN A 258 -22.60 -47.50 -8.97
C ASN A 258 -21.44 -46.50 -9.11
N ARG A 259 -21.74 -45.23 -9.43
CA ARG A 259 -20.76 -44.16 -9.62
C ARG A 259 -20.74 -43.15 -8.49
N VAL A 260 -21.92 -42.72 -8.02
CA VAL A 260 -22.08 -41.77 -6.91
C VAL A 260 -23.29 -42.18 -6.06
N LEU A 261 -23.14 -42.07 -4.75
CA LEU A 261 -24.23 -41.97 -3.79
C LEU A 261 -24.10 -40.60 -3.11
N ASP A 262 -25.14 -39.78 -3.11
CA ASP A 262 -25.13 -38.50 -2.37
C ASP A 262 -26.35 -38.37 -1.46
N ALA A 263 -26.09 -38.29 -0.15
CA ALA A 263 -27.11 -38.29 0.90
C ALA A 263 -27.72 -36.91 1.20
N TRP A 264 -27.27 -35.82 0.55
CA TRP A 264 -27.68 -34.46 0.91
C TRP A 264 -28.35 -33.70 -0.23
N SER A 265 -27.93 -33.91 -1.48
CA SER A 265 -28.50 -33.24 -2.65
C SER A 265 -30.01 -33.43 -2.70
N GLY A 266 -30.49 -34.69 -2.60
CA GLY A 266 -31.91 -35.05 -2.55
C GLY A 266 -32.61 -34.72 -1.23
N ARG A 267 -31.91 -34.90 -0.10
CA ARG A 267 -32.50 -34.97 1.25
C ARG A 267 -33.00 -33.61 1.75
N ARG A 268 -34.24 -33.57 2.25
CA ARG A 268 -34.82 -32.39 2.89
C ARG A 268 -35.24 -32.72 4.32
N GLU A 269 -34.62 -32.05 5.28
CA GLU A 269 -35.05 -32.08 6.69
C GLU A 269 -36.33 -31.25 6.87
N ARG A 270 -37.14 -31.62 7.88
CA ARG A 270 -38.41 -30.99 8.25
C ARG A 270 -38.18 -29.69 9.02
N MET A 271 -37.83 -28.63 8.29
CA MET A 271 -37.52 -27.30 8.87
C MET A 271 -38.59 -26.23 8.62
N ASP A 272 -39.41 -26.38 7.57
CA ASP A 272 -40.39 -25.37 7.13
C ASP A 272 -41.80 -25.97 7.04
N SER A 273 -42.82 -25.17 7.36
CA SER A 273 -44.23 -25.58 7.23
C SER A 273 -44.70 -25.57 5.77
N GLN A 274 -45.75 -26.35 5.46
CA GLN A 274 -46.31 -26.49 4.10
C GLN A 274 -46.51 -25.13 3.39
N ALA A 275 -47.20 -24.20 4.04
CA ALA A 275 -47.48 -22.89 3.48
C ALA A 275 -46.21 -22.03 3.28
N ARG A 276 -45.21 -22.14 4.17
CA ARG A 276 -43.95 -21.36 4.06
C ARG A 276 -43.13 -21.85 2.87
N GLY A 277 -42.89 -23.16 2.78
CA GLY A 277 -42.14 -23.75 1.67
C GLY A 277 -42.84 -23.57 0.32
N TYR A 278 -44.17 -23.65 0.28
CA TYR A 278 -44.97 -23.36 -0.92
C TYR A 278 -44.73 -21.93 -1.43
N TRP A 279 -44.95 -20.93 -0.57
CA TRP A 279 -44.83 -19.53 -0.99
C TRP A 279 -43.40 -19.09 -1.25
N GLN A 280 -42.42 -19.62 -0.52
CA GLN A 280 -41.00 -19.37 -0.79
C GLN A 280 -40.64 -19.69 -2.25
N GLY A 281 -40.94 -20.91 -2.72
CA GLY A 281 -40.70 -21.29 -4.12
C GLY A 281 -41.44 -20.41 -5.14
N ARG A 282 -42.72 -20.09 -4.87
CA ARG A 282 -43.51 -19.18 -5.72
C ARG A 282 -42.93 -17.78 -5.82
N MET A 283 -42.28 -17.29 -4.76
CA MET A 283 -41.73 -15.93 -4.64
C MET A 283 -40.24 -15.84 -4.96
N ALA A 284 -39.65 -16.86 -5.62
CA ALA A 284 -38.22 -16.96 -5.91
C ALA A 284 -37.30 -16.92 -4.66
N MET A 285 -37.82 -17.30 -3.50
CA MET A 285 -37.05 -17.45 -2.26
C MET A 285 -36.66 -18.92 -2.09
N ARG A 286 -35.37 -19.23 -2.01
CA ARG A 286 -34.93 -20.59 -1.67
C ARG A 286 -35.32 -20.96 -0.23
N PRO A 287 -36.05 -22.08 0.03
CA PRO A 287 -36.39 -22.51 1.39
C PRO A 287 -35.18 -22.87 2.24
N TRP A 288 -35.33 -22.87 3.57
CA TRP A 288 -34.19 -23.04 4.49
C TRP A 288 -33.61 -24.46 4.40
N ASN A 289 -34.46 -25.49 4.33
CA ASN A 289 -34.00 -26.88 4.17
C ASN A 289 -33.29 -27.17 2.84
N VAL A 290 -33.49 -26.35 1.80
CA VAL A 290 -32.74 -26.45 0.55
C VAL A 290 -31.36 -25.82 0.69
N PHE A 291 -31.28 -24.63 1.29
CA PHE A 291 -30.01 -23.95 1.53
C PHE A 291 -29.08 -24.73 2.47
N VAL A 292 -29.61 -25.22 3.59
CA VAL A 292 -28.85 -26.08 4.52
C VAL A 292 -28.40 -27.37 3.85
N ALA A 293 -29.21 -27.97 2.98
CA ALA A 293 -28.80 -29.15 2.20
C ALA A 293 -27.63 -28.86 1.24
N GLN A 294 -27.50 -27.64 0.69
CA GLN A 294 -26.32 -27.27 -0.11
C GLN A 294 -25.04 -27.20 0.75
N ILE A 295 -25.13 -26.65 1.96
CA ILE A 295 -24.01 -26.55 2.91
C ILE A 295 -23.60 -27.95 3.38
N LEU A 296 -24.57 -28.80 3.76
CA LEU A 296 -24.31 -30.16 4.23
C LEU A 296 -23.79 -31.08 3.11
N GLN A 297 -24.27 -30.93 1.87
CA GLN A 297 -23.70 -31.61 0.70
C GLN A 297 -22.23 -31.24 0.51
N PHE A 298 -21.91 -29.94 0.57
CA PHE A 298 -20.54 -29.44 0.45
C PHE A 298 -19.64 -29.97 1.56
N GLN A 299 -20.03 -29.82 2.83
CA GLN A 299 -19.23 -30.29 3.97
C GLN A 299 -19.07 -31.83 3.98
N CYS A 300 -20.06 -32.58 3.51
CA CYS A 300 -19.98 -34.04 3.35
C CYS A 300 -19.17 -34.50 2.11
N GLN A 301 -18.87 -33.60 1.17
CA GLN A 301 -17.86 -33.84 0.13
C GLN A 301 -16.46 -33.38 0.58
N LEU A 302 -16.38 -32.36 1.43
CA LEU A 302 -15.13 -31.82 2.00
C LEU A 302 -14.56 -32.71 3.11
N SER A 303 -15.42 -33.41 3.85
CA SER A 303 -15.01 -34.34 4.91
C SER A 303 -14.18 -35.50 4.32
N GLY A 304 -12.88 -35.49 4.60
CA GLY A 304 -11.92 -36.46 4.07
C GLY A 304 -11.01 -35.93 2.95
N THR A 305 -11.15 -34.68 2.51
CA THR A 305 -10.17 -34.04 1.59
C THR A 305 -9.04 -33.31 2.31
N PHE A 306 -9.21 -33.03 3.61
CA PHE A 306 -8.20 -32.44 4.50
C PHE A 306 -7.86 -33.43 5.62
N ASP A 307 -6.58 -33.54 5.99
CA ASP A 307 -6.15 -34.28 7.17
C ASP A 307 -6.40 -33.48 8.46
N ALA A 308 -6.74 -34.17 9.55
CA ALA A 308 -6.99 -33.52 10.84
C ALA A 308 -5.70 -32.85 11.39
N GLY A 309 -5.65 -31.52 11.31
CA GLY A 309 -4.47 -30.72 11.67
C GLY A 309 -3.61 -30.26 10.49
N SER A 310 -4.05 -30.47 9.24
CA SER A 310 -3.36 -29.98 8.03
C SER A 310 -4.32 -29.24 7.09
N VAL A 311 -3.87 -28.11 6.56
CA VAL A 311 -4.57 -27.33 5.52
C VAL A 311 -4.21 -27.84 4.12
N VAL A 312 -3.27 -28.78 4.01
CA VAL A 312 -2.97 -29.46 2.75
C VAL A 312 -4.15 -30.35 2.39
N ILE A 313 -4.88 -29.97 1.35
CA ILE A 313 -5.73 -30.93 0.62
C ILE A 313 -4.80 -31.99 0.03
N ASN A 314 -4.97 -33.23 0.44
CA ASN A 314 -4.35 -34.37 -0.22
C ASN A 314 -5.30 -34.82 -1.35
N PRO A 315 -5.03 -34.50 -2.64
CA PRO A 315 -5.84 -35.00 -3.75
C PRO A 315 -5.74 -36.52 -3.84
N GLY A 316 -6.72 -37.15 -4.49
CA GLY A 316 -6.90 -38.61 -4.57
C GLY A 316 -5.83 -39.38 -5.37
N ASP A 317 -4.62 -39.44 -4.83
CA ASP A 317 -3.50 -40.34 -5.11
C ASP A 317 -3.04 -40.52 -6.57
N ASP A 318 -2.85 -39.42 -7.31
CA ASP A 318 -1.89 -39.39 -8.43
C ASP A 318 -0.45 -39.74 -7.96
N CYS A 319 -0.20 -39.65 -6.65
CA CYS A 319 1.05 -40.08 -6.03
C CYS A 319 1.28 -41.60 -6.09
N GLU A 320 0.27 -42.47 -6.24
CA GLU A 320 0.51 -43.90 -6.50
C GLU A 320 1.13 -44.07 -7.90
N GLN A 321 0.58 -43.42 -8.92
CA GLN A 321 1.16 -43.44 -10.26
C GLN A 321 2.56 -42.85 -10.28
N LEU A 322 2.79 -41.70 -9.62
CA LEU A 322 4.13 -41.10 -9.53
C LEU A 322 5.12 -41.97 -8.74
N ARG A 323 4.70 -42.66 -7.68
CA ARG A 323 5.56 -43.62 -6.94
C ARG A 323 5.83 -44.88 -7.75
N LEU A 324 4.85 -45.41 -8.48
CA LEU A 324 5.04 -46.53 -9.41
C LEU A 324 5.96 -46.15 -10.58
N LEU A 325 5.87 -44.90 -11.07
CA LEU A 325 6.76 -44.36 -12.08
C LEU A 325 8.19 -44.22 -11.53
N LEU A 326 8.37 -43.58 -10.37
CA LEU A 326 9.66 -43.43 -9.70
C LEU A 326 10.30 -44.79 -9.34
N ASP A 327 9.52 -45.77 -8.88
CA ASP A 327 10.00 -47.11 -8.56
C ASP A 327 10.34 -47.92 -9.84
N LYS A 328 9.59 -47.71 -10.93
CA LYS A 328 9.96 -48.22 -12.26
C LYS A 328 11.25 -47.59 -12.76
N THR A 329 11.38 -46.25 -12.75
CA THR A 329 12.59 -45.53 -13.15
C THR A 329 13.79 -45.91 -12.29
N ARG A 330 13.60 -46.17 -10.99
CA ARG A 330 14.61 -46.74 -10.09
C ARG A 330 15.09 -48.12 -10.56
N LYS A 331 14.16 -49.04 -10.84
CA LYS A 331 14.48 -50.39 -11.34
C LYS A 331 15.15 -50.35 -12.73
N GLU A 332 14.75 -49.41 -13.58
CA GLU A 332 15.36 -49.18 -14.89
C GLU A 332 16.78 -48.60 -14.74
N LEU A 333 17.02 -47.65 -13.82
CA LEU A 333 18.35 -47.16 -13.45
C LEU A 333 19.24 -48.25 -12.86
N GLU A 334 18.74 -49.09 -11.96
CA GLU A 334 19.47 -50.23 -11.40
C GLU A 334 19.85 -51.24 -12.50
N ALA A 335 18.94 -51.53 -13.43
CA ALA A 335 19.21 -52.39 -14.59
C ALA A 335 20.21 -51.76 -15.59
N LEU A 336 20.18 -50.43 -15.76
CA LEU A 336 21.09 -49.70 -16.65
C LEU A 336 22.49 -49.58 -16.03
N GLN A 337 22.61 -49.29 -14.73
CA GLN A 337 23.88 -49.39 -14.00
C GLN A 337 24.48 -50.80 -14.05
N LYS A 338 23.63 -51.84 -13.93
CA LYS A 338 24.08 -53.22 -14.08
C LYS A 338 24.62 -53.49 -15.49
N LYS A 339 23.87 -53.13 -16.55
CA LYS A 339 24.37 -53.19 -17.93
C LYS A 339 25.69 -52.43 -18.10
N TYR A 340 25.81 -51.23 -17.52
CA TYR A 340 27.03 -50.42 -17.63
C TYR A 340 28.23 -51.09 -16.94
N ARG A 341 28.02 -51.75 -15.79
CA ARG A 341 29.03 -52.58 -15.13
C ARG A 341 29.39 -53.80 -15.97
N ASP A 342 28.40 -54.57 -16.44
CA ASP A 342 28.60 -55.78 -17.25
C ASP A 342 29.34 -55.46 -18.58
N SER A 343 29.06 -54.29 -19.19
CA SER A 343 29.76 -53.81 -20.39
C SER A 343 31.15 -53.25 -20.08
N ALA A 344 31.33 -52.48 -19.00
CA ALA A 344 32.65 -52.00 -18.58
C ALA A 344 33.59 -53.17 -18.21
N GLU A 345 33.07 -54.22 -17.56
CA GLU A 345 33.81 -55.42 -17.22
C GLU A 345 34.23 -56.20 -18.49
N LYS A 346 33.36 -56.32 -19.50
CA LYS A 346 33.72 -56.83 -20.83
C LYS A 346 34.76 -55.99 -21.53
N ILE A 347 34.66 -54.65 -21.46
CA ILE A 347 35.64 -53.73 -22.06
C ILE A 347 37.00 -53.93 -21.39
N VAL A 348 37.07 -53.99 -20.07
CA VAL A 348 38.31 -54.28 -19.31
C VAL A 348 38.88 -55.66 -19.68
N GLN A 349 38.05 -56.71 -19.79
CA GLN A 349 38.48 -58.03 -20.26
C GLN A 349 39.00 -58.00 -21.71
N SER A 350 38.44 -57.16 -22.57
CA SER A 350 38.86 -57.04 -23.97
C SER A 350 40.22 -56.36 -24.17
N PHE A 351 40.74 -55.65 -23.16
CA PHE A 351 42.06 -55.02 -23.22
C PHE A 351 43.24 -55.96 -22.90
N GLY A 352 42.98 -57.25 -22.65
CA GLY A 352 44.03 -58.26 -22.45
C GLY A 352 44.91 -58.51 -23.68
N ASP A 353 44.36 -58.33 -24.89
CA ASP A 353 45.09 -58.48 -26.16
C ASP A 353 44.83 -57.30 -27.10
N LYS A 354 45.79 -57.03 -28.00
CA LYS A 354 45.93 -55.73 -28.71
C LYS A 354 44.62 -55.28 -29.41
N PRO A 355 44.05 -54.11 -29.04
CA PRO A 355 42.76 -53.68 -29.57
C PRO A 355 42.84 -53.34 -31.07
N THR A 356 41.93 -53.90 -31.87
CA THR A 356 41.77 -53.48 -33.26
C THR A 356 41.05 -52.13 -33.31
N ARG A 357 41.41 -51.29 -34.30
CA ARG A 357 40.86 -49.94 -34.45
C ARG A 357 39.33 -49.90 -34.56
N LYS A 358 38.70 -50.99 -35.02
CA LYS A 358 37.25 -51.13 -35.08
C LYS A 358 36.61 -51.32 -33.69
N GLY A 359 37.12 -52.25 -32.87
CA GLY A 359 36.56 -52.49 -31.53
C GLY A 359 36.61 -51.26 -30.61
N ALA A 360 37.67 -50.46 -30.71
CA ALA A 360 37.76 -49.18 -30.00
C ALA A 360 36.74 -48.14 -30.50
N GLN A 361 36.39 -48.17 -31.80
CA GLN A 361 35.37 -47.29 -32.39
C GLN A 361 33.95 -47.72 -31.98
N ASP A 362 33.68 -49.03 -31.99
CA ASP A 362 32.38 -49.60 -31.65
C ASP A 362 32.07 -49.37 -30.15
N ALA A 363 33.03 -49.60 -29.25
CA ALA A 363 32.88 -49.29 -27.82
C ALA A 363 32.70 -47.79 -27.53
N ALA A 364 33.40 -46.91 -28.26
CA ALA A 364 33.21 -45.46 -28.14
C ALA A 364 31.84 -44.99 -28.64
N ASN A 365 31.22 -45.72 -29.57
CA ASN A 365 29.85 -45.45 -30.04
C ASN A 365 28.80 -45.93 -29.02
N GLU A 366 28.93 -47.12 -28.43
CA GLU A 366 28.01 -47.59 -27.37
C GLU A 366 28.01 -46.65 -26.15
N VAL A 367 29.19 -46.20 -25.71
CA VAL A 367 29.31 -45.23 -24.61
C VAL A 367 28.65 -43.89 -24.96
N LYS A 368 28.72 -43.44 -26.23
CA LYS A 368 28.02 -42.23 -26.68
C LYS A 368 26.50 -42.36 -26.65
N VAL A 369 25.95 -43.48 -27.09
CA VAL A 369 24.49 -43.72 -27.11
C VAL A 369 23.94 -43.71 -25.67
N ALA A 370 24.60 -44.42 -24.75
CA ALA A 370 24.23 -44.41 -23.34
C ALA A 370 24.30 -43.01 -22.71
N TYR A 371 25.23 -42.16 -23.15
CA TYR A 371 25.34 -40.78 -22.68
C TYR A 371 24.21 -39.87 -23.20
N SER A 372 23.73 -40.07 -24.43
CA SER A 372 22.55 -39.35 -24.95
C SER A 372 21.26 -39.75 -24.25
N GLU A 373 21.04 -41.05 -23.97
CA GLU A 373 19.87 -41.52 -23.24
C GLU A 373 19.83 -40.98 -21.80
N LEU A 374 20.99 -40.91 -21.13
CA LEU A 374 21.13 -40.25 -19.82
C LEU A 374 20.84 -38.74 -19.88
N TYR A 375 21.22 -38.06 -20.97
CA TYR A 375 20.98 -36.62 -21.13
C TYR A 375 19.50 -36.30 -21.42
N GLU A 376 18.80 -37.12 -22.22
CA GLU A 376 17.35 -37.00 -22.40
C GLU A 376 16.59 -37.29 -21.09
N LEU A 377 16.97 -38.33 -20.35
CA LEU A 377 16.34 -38.64 -19.05
C LEU A 377 16.60 -37.54 -18.02
N SER A 378 17.81 -36.96 -17.99
CA SER A 378 18.14 -35.79 -17.17
C SER A 378 17.34 -34.56 -17.58
N SER A 379 17.11 -34.35 -18.87
CA SER A 379 16.30 -33.25 -19.39
C SER A 379 14.83 -33.41 -18.96
N GLN A 380 14.25 -34.60 -19.12
CA GLN A 380 12.89 -34.91 -18.68
C GLN A 380 12.71 -34.75 -17.16
N LEU A 381 13.70 -35.15 -16.36
CA LEU A 381 13.68 -34.92 -14.90
C LEU A 381 13.83 -33.44 -14.52
N SER A 382 14.59 -32.65 -15.29
CA SER A 382 14.75 -31.21 -15.04
C SER A 382 13.47 -30.39 -15.31
N VAL A 383 12.58 -30.90 -16.17
CA VAL A 383 11.25 -30.31 -16.45
C VAL A 383 10.25 -30.55 -15.30
N ALA A 384 10.55 -31.45 -14.35
CA ALA A 384 9.63 -31.87 -13.30
C ALA A 384 9.79 -31.15 -11.94
N GLU A 385 10.76 -30.23 -11.79
CA GLU A 385 11.02 -29.41 -10.58
C GLU A 385 11.08 -30.12 -9.20
N LEU A 386 11.28 -31.46 -9.19
CA LEU A 386 11.33 -32.29 -7.99
C LEU A 386 12.62 -32.08 -7.16
N GLY A 387 12.72 -30.94 -6.47
CA GLY A 387 13.90 -30.59 -5.66
C GLY A 387 13.72 -29.54 -4.56
N THR A 388 12.55 -28.90 -4.41
CA THR A 388 12.31 -27.87 -3.38
C THR A 388 11.15 -28.23 -2.46
N GLY A 389 11.24 -27.86 -1.18
CA GLY A 389 10.18 -28.04 -0.18
C GLY A 389 9.09 -26.97 -0.27
N ALA A 390 8.55 -26.73 -1.47
CA ALA A 390 7.66 -25.62 -1.80
C ALA A 390 6.21 -26.07 -2.10
N LEU A 391 5.25 -25.15 -1.96
CA LEU A 391 3.82 -25.36 -2.26
C LEU A 391 3.41 -24.67 -3.57
N PRO A 392 3.23 -25.43 -4.67
CA PRO A 392 2.44 -24.93 -5.80
C PRO A 392 1.50 -26.00 -6.41
N VAL A 393 0.22 -25.96 -6.05
CA VAL A 393 -0.87 -26.25 -7.01
C VAL A 393 -1.98 -25.23 -6.75
N GLN A 394 -2.29 -24.38 -7.72
CA GLN A 394 -3.49 -23.54 -7.68
C GLN A 394 -4.75 -24.41 -7.90
N ARG A 395 -5.93 -23.92 -7.49
CA ARG A 395 -7.23 -24.59 -7.68
C ARG A 395 -7.41 -25.88 -6.86
N MET A 396 -6.93 -25.92 -5.61
CA MET A 396 -6.99 -27.15 -4.79
C MET A 396 -8.42 -27.70 -4.63
N LEU A 397 -9.44 -26.84 -4.54
CA LEU A 397 -10.86 -27.27 -4.52
C LEU A 397 -11.31 -27.93 -5.83
N ILE A 398 -10.86 -27.44 -6.99
CA ILE A 398 -11.17 -28.09 -8.28
C ILE A 398 -10.56 -29.49 -8.31
N ASN A 399 -9.30 -29.62 -7.90
CA ASN A 399 -8.61 -30.92 -7.83
C ASN A 399 -9.22 -31.89 -6.81
N ALA A 400 -9.87 -31.37 -5.76
CA ALA A 400 -10.70 -32.13 -4.81
C ALA A 400 -12.12 -32.45 -5.34
N GLY A 401 -12.42 -32.13 -6.60
CA GLY A 401 -13.68 -32.46 -7.27
C GLY A 401 -14.79 -31.40 -7.16
N PHE A 402 -14.48 -30.16 -6.80
CA PHE A 402 -15.45 -29.06 -6.74
C PHE A 402 -15.35 -28.15 -7.97
N MET A 403 -16.31 -28.24 -8.89
CA MET A 403 -16.48 -27.25 -9.98
C MET A 403 -17.39 -26.09 -9.55
N GLU A 404 -18.34 -26.34 -8.65
CA GLU A 404 -19.18 -25.31 -8.03
C GLU A 404 -19.31 -25.49 -6.52
N LEU A 405 -19.10 -24.41 -5.77
CA LEU A 405 -19.33 -24.33 -4.33
C LEU A 405 -20.78 -23.94 -4.02
N PRO A 406 -21.31 -24.23 -2.82
CA PRO A 406 -22.57 -23.66 -2.35
C PRO A 406 -22.50 -22.10 -2.29
N PRO A 407 -23.63 -21.40 -2.17
CA PRO A 407 -23.66 -19.94 -2.08
C PRO A 407 -22.92 -19.39 -0.86
N ALA A 408 -22.78 -20.21 0.18
CA ALA A 408 -21.87 -20.01 1.31
C ALA A 408 -21.43 -21.34 1.92
N GLY A 409 -20.31 -21.32 2.63
CA GLY A 409 -19.77 -22.49 3.34
C GLY A 409 -18.65 -22.11 4.30
N TYR A 410 -17.96 -23.12 4.82
CA TYR A 410 -16.84 -22.98 5.74
C TYR A 410 -15.63 -23.75 5.21
N LEU A 411 -14.42 -23.23 5.41
CA LEU A 411 -13.16 -23.86 5.02
C LEU A 411 -12.16 -23.81 6.17
N PRO A 412 -11.34 -24.86 6.38
CA PRO A 412 -10.23 -24.83 7.34
C PRO A 412 -9.07 -23.98 6.79
N VAL A 413 -8.35 -23.29 7.68
CA VAL A 413 -7.18 -22.45 7.37
C VAL A 413 -6.13 -22.52 8.48
N ALA A 414 -4.88 -22.13 8.19
CA ALA A 414 -3.82 -22.09 9.19
C ALA A 414 -3.82 -20.73 9.89
N ALA A 415 -4.26 -20.70 11.14
CA ALA A 415 -4.08 -19.55 12.04
C ALA A 415 -2.58 -19.28 12.28
N GLY A 416 -2.18 -18.01 12.33
CA GLY A 416 -0.81 -17.62 12.71
C GLY A 416 -0.12 -16.64 11.77
N LYS A 417 1.13 -16.95 11.37
CA LYS A 417 2.01 -15.98 10.69
C LYS A 417 1.86 -15.91 9.17
N VAL A 418 1.28 -16.93 8.53
CA VAL A 418 1.11 -16.99 7.07
C VAL A 418 -0.08 -16.13 6.65
N ALA A 419 0.08 -15.33 5.60
CA ALA A 419 -1.00 -14.54 5.00
C ALA A 419 -2.16 -15.46 4.57
N ILE A 420 -3.40 -15.14 4.93
CA ILE A 420 -4.54 -16.00 4.56
C ILE A 420 -4.87 -15.89 3.06
N GLU A 421 -4.51 -14.77 2.46
CA GLU A 421 -4.68 -14.45 1.06
C GLU A 421 -3.92 -15.45 0.18
N GLU A 422 -2.70 -15.82 0.58
CA GLU A 422 -1.88 -16.83 -0.10
C GLU A 422 -2.46 -18.25 0.06
N GLN A 423 -3.05 -18.55 1.22
CA GLN A 423 -3.70 -19.85 1.48
C GLN A 423 -4.96 -20.00 0.62
N LEU A 424 -5.84 -18.98 0.63
CA LEU A 424 -7.13 -19.05 -0.03
C LEU A 424 -7.02 -18.88 -1.56
N ALA A 425 -6.06 -18.10 -2.06
CA ALA A 425 -5.77 -18.05 -3.50
C ALA A 425 -5.34 -19.42 -4.06
N ARG A 426 -4.61 -20.24 -3.29
CA ARG A 426 -4.31 -21.64 -3.66
C ARG A 426 -5.56 -22.53 -3.59
N ILE A 427 -6.35 -22.41 -2.52
CA ILE A 427 -7.52 -23.24 -2.27
C ILE A 427 -8.62 -23.03 -3.32
N PHE A 428 -9.01 -21.79 -3.58
CA PHE A 428 -10.02 -21.44 -4.59
C PHE A 428 -9.47 -21.49 -6.02
N GLY A 429 -8.22 -21.06 -6.24
CA GLY A 429 -7.65 -20.84 -7.57
C GLY A 429 -8.06 -19.51 -8.20
N GLU A 430 -7.65 -19.30 -9.44
CA GLU A 430 -7.76 -18.04 -10.18
C GLU A 430 -9.13 -17.83 -10.86
N GLY A 431 -10.07 -18.77 -10.73
CA GLY A 431 -11.41 -18.69 -11.34
C GLY A 431 -12.38 -17.74 -10.63
N VAL A 432 -11.96 -17.13 -9.52
CA VAL A 432 -12.76 -16.22 -8.66
C VAL A 432 -11.90 -15.06 -8.14
N VAL A 433 -12.55 -13.98 -7.71
CA VAL A 433 -11.94 -12.87 -6.97
C VAL A 433 -12.31 -13.00 -5.49
N LEU A 434 -11.32 -12.85 -4.60
CA LEU A 434 -11.50 -13.01 -3.16
C LEU A 434 -11.42 -11.64 -2.45
N HIS A 435 -12.43 -11.32 -1.65
CA HIS A 435 -12.54 -10.10 -0.84
C HIS A 435 -12.47 -10.48 0.64
N TYR A 436 -11.63 -9.82 1.44
CA TYR A 436 -11.30 -10.27 2.80
C TYR A 436 -11.88 -9.32 3.86
N HIS A 437 -12.59 -9.89 4.83
CA HIS A 437 -13.29 -9.14 5.88
C HIS A 437 -12.96 -9.72 7.25
N ALA A 438 -12.36 -8.91 8.13
CA ALA A 438 -12.31 -9.20 9.57
C ALA A 438 -13.68 -8.87 10.18
N VAL A 439 -14.33 -9.85 10.80
CA VAL A 439 -15.66 -9.70 11.43
C VAL A 439 -15.71 -10.41 12.78
N ARG A 440 -16.65 -10.05 13.65
CA ARG A 440 -16.79 -10.71 14.96
C ARG A 440 -17.39 -12.11 14.78
N ALA A 441 -16.95 -13.09 15.55
CA ALA A 441 -17.39 -14.48 15.38
C ALA A 441 -18.93 -14.69 15.48
N ASP A 442 -19.66 -13.83 16.20
CA ASP A 442 -21.13 -13.86 16.29
C ASP A 442 -21.84 -13.37 15.01
N GLU A 443 -21.21 -12.53 14.18
CA GLU A 443 -21.80 -11.96 12.97
C GLU A 443 -21.89 -12.99 11.83
N ILE A 444 -21.00 -13.99 11.84
CA ILE A 444 -20.92 -15.10 10.88
C ILE A 444 -22.27 -15.81 10.70
N ALA A 445 -23.03 -16.00 11.77
CA ALA A 445 -24.34 -16.66 11.71
C ALA A 445 -25.37 -15.84 10.92
N HIS A 446 -25.30 -14.51 11.00
CA HIS A 446 -26.16 -13.64 10.21
C HIS A 446 -25.71 -13.59 8.75
N LEU A 447 -24.41 -13.44 8.50
CA LEU A 447 -23.79 -13.44 7.16
C LEU A 447 -24.08 -14.74 6.38
N LEU A 448 -24.20 -15.88 7.07
CA LEU A 448 -24.65 -17.15 6.50
C LEU A 448 -26.13 -17.11 6.11
N SER A 449 -27.00 -16.56 6.97
CA SER A 449 -28.43 -16.43 6.67
C SER A 449 -28.69 -15.51 5.46
N GLU A 450 -27.86 -14.48 5.27
CA GLU A 450 -27.93 -13.60 4.09
C GLU A 450 -27.63 -14.33 2.76
N ALA A 451 -26.82 -15.38 2.80
CA ALA A 451 -26.45 -16.15 1.62
C ALA A 451 -27.54 -17.13 1.16
N GLN A 452 -28.64 -17.30 1.92
CA GLN A 452 -29.72 -18.26 1.66
C GLN A 452 -30.25 -18.22 0.21
N HIS A 453 -30.35 -17.02 -0.37
CA HIS A 453 -30.95 -16.76 -1.67
C HIS A 453 -29.93 -16.44 -2.78
N LEU A 454 -28.63 -16.53 -2.52
CA LEU A 454 -27.59 -16.30 -3.53
C LEU A 454 -27.36 -17.56 -4.38
N ASP A 455 -26.78 -17.42 -5.57
CA ASP A 455 -26.46 -18.57 -6.42
C ASP A 455 -25.19 -19.29 -5.98
N ARG A 456 -25.01 -20.53 -6.47
CA ARG A 456 -23.77 -21.30 -6.31
C ARG A 456 -22.58 -20.56 -6.93
N ILE A 457 -21.38 -20.80 -6.42
CA ILE A 457 -20.16 -20.14 -6.90
C ILE A 457 -19.45 -21.07 -7.88
N SER A 458 -19.32 -20.68 -9.15
CA SER A 458 -18.54 -21.45 -10.13
C SER A 458 -17.05 -21.16 -10.02
N LEU A 459 -16.24 -22.19 -9.80
CA LEU A 459 -14.77 -22.08 -9.81
C LEU A 459 -14.18 -22.19 -11.22
N THR A 460 -14.95 -22.66 -12.21
CA THR A 460 -14.46 -22.81 -13.60
C THR A 460 -14.84 -21.64 -14.51
N ARG A 461 -15.95 -20.92 -14.25
CA ARG A 461 -16.46 -19.89 -15.17
C ARG A 461 -15.45 -18.77 -15.45
N GLY A 462 -14.72 -18.31 -14.43
CA GLY A 462 -13.65 -17.31 -14.60
C GLY A 462 -12.41 -17.85 -15.32
N ILE A 463 -12.18 -19.17 -15.31
CA ILE A 463 -11.10 -19.83 -16.05
C ILE A 463 -11.50 -20.01 -17.53
N ASP A 464 -12.76 -20.36 -17.79
CA ASP A 464 -13.35 -20.45 -19.13
C ASP A 464 -13.51 -19.08 -19.80
N ASN A 465 -13.76 -18.04 -19.01
CA ASN A 465 -13.83 -16.65 -19.48
C ASN A 465 -13.34 -15.69 -18.36
N PRO A 466 -12.11 -15.13 -18.47
CA PRO A 466 -11.57 -14.18 -17.50
C PRO A 466 -12.39 -12.89 -17.30
N ALA A 467 -13.30 -12.55 -18.22
CA ALA A 467 -14.24 -11.44 -18.05
C ALA A 467 -15.51 -11.83 -17.25
N ALA A 468 -15.59 -13.06 -16.74
CA ALA A 468 -16.73 -13.61 -16.00
C ALA A 468 -16.29 -14.33 -14.70
N LEU A 469 -15.22 -13.83 -14.07
CA LEU A 469 -14.82 -14.17 -12.70
C LEU A 469 -16.00 -13.96 -11.73
N GLU A 470 -16.13 -14.84 -10.74
CA GLU A 470 -17.10 -14.64 -9.65
C GLU A 470 -16.43 -14.00 -8.43
N GLU A 471 -17.09 -13.02 -7.83
CA GLU A 471 -16.67 -12.36 -6.59
C GLU A 471 -17.10 -13.19 -5.37
N VAL A 472 -16.19 -13.39 -4.42
CA VAL A 472 -16.39 -14.19 -3.20
C VAL A 472 -15.92 -13.41 -1.98
N GLU A 473 -16.82 -13.20 -1.02
CA GLU A 473 -16.49 -12.59 0.28
C GLU A 473 -15.99 -13.68 1.25
N ILE A 474 -14.82 -13.44 1.84
CA ILE A 474 -14.15 -14.26 2.85
C ILE A 474 -14.26 -13.55 4.20
N PHE A 475 -14.96 -14.19 5.14
CA PHE A 475 -15.15 -13.70 6.49
C PHE A 475 -14.23 -14.44 7.46
N VAL A 476 -13.25 -13.69 7.98
CA VAL A 476 -12.28 -14.15 8.95
C VAL A 476 -12.81 -13.82 10.34
N PRO A 477 -13.28 -14.82 11.13
CA PRO A 477 -13.76 -14.58 12.48
C PRO A 477 -12.61 -14.02 13.35
N ASP A 478 -12.91 -12.97 14.09
CA ASP A 478 -12.00 -12.23 14.99
C ASP A 478 -10.63 -11.91 14.35
N GLY A 479 -10.63 -11.66 13.04
CA GLY A 479 -9.42 -11.44 12.23
C GLY A 479 -8.67 -10.16 12.60
N GLN A 480 -7.34 -10.19 12.50
CA GLN A 480 -6.48 -9.03 12.76
C GLN A 480 -6.09 -8.36 11.44
N VAL A 481 -6.55 -7.12 11.25
CA VAL A 481 -6.11 -6.28 10.11
C VAL A 481 -4.67 -5.81 10.34
N ILE A 482 -3.85 -5.87 9.29
CA ILE A 482 -2.44 -5.49 9.30
C ILE A 482 -2.15 -4.58 8.11
N ASP A 483 -1.71 -3.36 8.38
CA ASP A 483 -1.24 -2.42 7.37
C ASP A 483 0.13 -2.85 6.81
N LEU A 484 0.20 -3.24 5.54
CA LEU A 484 1.48 -3.38 4.84
C LEU A 484 2.01 -2.00 4.46
N GLN A 485 3.26 -1.70 4.85
CA GLN A 485 3.99 -0.58 4.26
C GLN A 485 4.16 -0.81 2.75
N ALA A 486 3.68 0.15 1.94
CA ALA A 486 3.82 0.09 0.50
C ALA A 486 5.31 0.11 0.10
N GLN A 487 5.76 -0.94 -0.59
CA GLN A 487 7.09 -0.97 -1.18
C GLN A 487 7.17 0.00 -2.36
N ALA A 488 8.24 0.79 -2.42
CA ALA A 488 8.56 1.63 -3.57
C ALA A 488 9.95 1.28 -4.11
N ALA A 489 10.12 1.45 -5.42
CA ALA A 489 11.39 1.17 -6.09
C ALA A 489 12.53 2.09 -5.62
N GLY A 490 13.77 1.63 -5.79
CA GLY A 490 14.98 2.40 -5.48
C GLY A 490 15.66 2.03 -4.17
N THR A 491 16.72 2.77 -3.84
CA THR A 491 17.50 2.64 -2.60
C THR A 491 17.57 4.00 -1.91
N TRP A 492 17.39 4.02 -0.59
CA TRP A 492 17.53 5.20 0.25
C TRP A 492 18.89 5.22 0.93
N TRP A 493 19.44 6.41 1.13
CA TRP A 493 20.77 6.63 1.66
C TRP A 493 20.71 7.75 2.71
N GLN A 494 21.37 7.56 3.85
CA GLN A 494 21.80 8.69 4.67
C GLN A 494 22.96 9.37 3.95
N VAL A 495 22.91 10.71 3.92
CA VAL A 495 23.87 11.58 3.25
C VAL A 495 24.59 12.39 4.31
N ASP A 496 25.92 12.30 4.31
CA ASP A 496 26.78 13.19 5.09
C ASP A 496 27.76 13.85 4.11
N MET A 497 27.61 15.17 3.90
CA MET A 497 28.22 15.95 2.83
C MET A 497 28.96 17.16 3.40
N ARG A 498 29.96 17.68 2.68
CA ARG A 498 30.57 18.98 2.94
C ARG A 498 30.17 19.96 1.84
N ALA A 499 29.92 21.22 2.19
CA ALA A 499 29.46 22.23 1.24
C ALA A 499 30.43 22.47 0.06
N ALA A 500 31.71 22.13 0.22
CA ALA A 500 32.68 22.08 -0.89
C ALA A 500 32.28 21.13 -2.03
N ALA A 501 31.48 20.08 -1.78
CA ALA A 501 30.97 19.19 -2.83
C ALA A 501 30.11 19.92 -3.90
N LEU A 502 29.58 21.11 -3.59
CA LEU A 502 28.75 21.91 -4.49
C LEU A 502 29.56 22.66 -5.58
N THR A 503 30.90 22.63 -5.53
CA THR A 503 31.78 23.37 -6.44
C THR A 503 32.76 22.52 -7.24
N VAL A 504 32.90 21.22 -6.94
CA VAL A 504 33.94 20.35 -7.53
C VAL A 504 33.72 19.97 -9.00
N PHE A 505 32.52 20.20 -9.55
CA PHE A 505 32.19 19.88 -10.94
C PHE A 505 32.46 21.02 -11.93
N ASN A 506 33.16 22.09 -11.51
CA ASN A 506 33.51 23.23 -12.35
C ASN A 506 34.75 22.93 -13.24
N PHE A 507 34.56 22.11 -14.28
CA PHE A 507 35.62 21.68 -15.21
C PHE A 507 35.97 22.72 -16.31
N GLY A 508 35.32 23.89 -16.31
CA GLY A 508 35.58 24.99 -17.26
C GLY A 508 34.91 24.83 -18.64
N ASN A 509 34.74 25.94 -19.36
CA ASN A 509 34.23 25.94 -20.74
C ASN A 509 35.36 25.84 -21.77
N ASP A 510 35.10 25.17 -22.89
CA ASP A 510 36.04 25.09 -24.02
C ASP A 510 35.86 26.29 -24.98
N ASP A 511 36.07 27.50 -24.46
CA ASP A 511 35.99 28.75 -25.22
C ASP A 511 37.08 28.75 -26.32
N GLY A 512 36.65 28.48 -27.56
CA GLY A 512 37.51 28.07 -28.69
C GLY A 512 38.39 29.16 -29.30
N GLN A 513 39.28 29.76 -28.51
CA GLN A 513 40.32 30.68 -28.98
C GLN A 513 41.71 30.05 -28.90
N ASP A 514 42.13 29.38 -29.98
CA ASP A 514 43.54 29.34 -30.34
C ASP A 514 43.99 30.76 -30.71
N GLN A 515 44.75 31.42 -29.83
CA GLN A 515 45.51 32.63 -30.21
C GLN A 515 46.99 32.52 -29.87
N VAL A 516 47.81 32.83 -30.87
CA VAL A 516 49.26 33.01 -30.75
C VAL A 516 49.52 34.31 -29.98
N VAL A 517 50.52 34.31 -29.11
CA VAL A 517 50.88 35.46 -28.28
C VAL A 517 51.41 36.63 -29.13
N GLU A 518 50.70 37.75 -29.12
CA GLU A 518 51.28 39.08 -29.34
C GLU A 518 50.62 40.13 -28.43
N GLN A 519 51.39 41.09 -27.94
CA GLN A 519 50.96 41.99 -26.86
C GLN A 519 50.37 43.30 -27.39
N THR A 520 49.16 43.67 -26.95
CA THR A 520 48.78 45.08 -26.69
C THR A 520 47.66 45.15 -25.64
N SER A 521 47.48 46.31 -24.99
CA SER A 521 46.77 46.41 -23.71
C SER A 521 45.46 47.20 -23.76
N ALA A 522 44.35 46.58 -23.32
CA ALA A 522 43.18 47.26 -22.77
C ALA A 522 42.42 46.28 -21.83
N PRO A 523 41.92 46.72 -20.66
CA PRO A 523 41.10 45.87 -19.80
C PRO A 523 39.66 45.80 -20.33
N VAL A 524 39.19 44.59 -20.65
CA VAL A 524 37.78 44.29 -20.95
C VAL A 524 37.32 43.23 -19.96
N SER A 525 36.11 43.38 -19.42
CA SER A 525 35.58 42.55 -18.34
C SER A 525 35.35 41.09 -18.77
N GLU A 526 35.99 40.16 -18.06
CA GLU A 526 35.76 38.72 -18.24
C GLU A 526 34.33 38.32 -17.79
N ALA A 527 33.57 37.67 -18.67
CA ALA A 527 32.26 37.12 -18.36
C ALA A 527 32.38 35.60 -18.10
N ASN A 528 32.96 35.25 -16.95
CA ASN A 528 33.26 33.85 -16.60
C ASN A 528 32.00 33.03 -16.24
N ALA A 529 31.55 32.20 -17.19
CA ALA A 529 30.41 31.29 -17.01
C ALA A 529 30.80 30.03 -16.20
N ASN A 530 30.79 30.15 -14.87
CA ASN A 530 31.17 29.10 -13.93
C ASN A 530 30.13 27.96 -13.84
N PHE A 531 30.62 26.72 -13.73
CA PHE A 531 29.86 25.50 -13.39
C PHE A 531 29.81 25.20 -11.88
N ALA A 532 30.11 26.20 -11.04
CA ALA A 532 29.77 26.13 -9.62
C ALA A 532 28.25 26.24 -9.43
N ALA A 533 27.72 25.80 -8.29
CA ALA A 533 26.44 26.33 -7.81
C ALA A 533 26.48 27.87 -7.87
N PRO A 534 25.41 28.55 -8.30
CA PRO A 534 25.43 30.00 -8.53
C PRO A 534 25.89 30.69 -7.25
N SER A 535 27.02 31.40 -7.34
CA SER A 535 27.67 32.06 -6.19
C SER A 535 26.89 33.32 -5.82
N ALA A 536 25.68 33.12 -5.26
CA ALA A 536 24.71 34.13 -4.88
C ALA A 536 25.39 35.28 -4.15
N ASP A 537 25.24 36.51 -4.65
CA ASP A 537 26.25 37.58 -4.54
C ASP A 537 26.96 37.69 -3.18
N LEU A 538 28.11 37.02 -3.13
CA LEU A 538 29.13 37.09 -2.08
C LEU A 538 30.31 37.98 -2.48
N GLN A 539 30.37 38.41 -3.75
CA GLN A 539 31.22 39.50 -4.22
C GLN A 539 30.53 40.85 -3.96
N ASP A 540 30.28 41.15 -2.68
CA ASP A 540 30.05 42.53 -2.25
C ASP A 540 31.29 43.35 -2.63
N ASN A 541 31.12 44.36 -3.49
CA ASN A 541 32.20 44.87 -4.34
C ASN A 541 33.09 45.89 -3.61
N THR A 542 33.75 45.43 -2.54
CA THR A 542 34.59 46.23 -1.65
C THR A 542 36.00 45.65 -1.57
N SER A 543 36.99 46.48 -1.89
CA SER A 543 38.39 46.10 -2.06
C SER A 543 39.14 45.99 -0.72
N GLY A 544 38.99 44.85 -0.03
CA GLY A 544 39.89 44.47 1.08
C GLY A 544 39.24 43.59 2.15
N GLY A 545 39.35 42.26 2.01
CA GLY A 545 38.96 41.31 3.07
C GLY A 545 38.49 39.92 2.62
N ALA A 546 38.26 39.72 1.32
CA ALA A 546 37.53 38.56 0.77
C ALA A 546 38.15 37.16 1.00
N THR A 547 39.39 37.04 1.46
CA THR A 547 40.08 35.74 1.63
C THR A 547 39.55 34.90 2.81
N ASN A 548 38.84 35.51 3.77
CA ASN A 548 38.48 34.82 5.01
C ASN A 548 37.02 34.32 5.02
N SER A 549 36.10 34.93 4.28
CA SER A 549 34.67 34.60 4.28
C SER A 549 34.31 33.41 3.39
N VAL A 550 35.02 33.21 2.27
CA VAL A 550 34.76 32.09 1.35
C VAL A 550 35.23 30.76 1.96
N ASN A 551 36.37 30.76 2.65
CA ASN A 551 36.93 29.58 3.31
C ASN A 551 36.07 29.04 4.47
N SER A 552 35.22 29.87 5.09
CA SER A 552 34.31 29.44 6.17
C SER A 552 33.04 28.73 5.67
N LEU A 553 32.72 28.78 4.37
CA LEU A 553 31.58 28.06 3.81
C LEU A 553 31.95 26.63 3.39
N THR A 554 33.12 26.43 2.80
CA THR A 554 33.59 25.13 2.28
C THR A 554 33.93 24.10 3.38
N THR A 555 34.08 24.55 4.62
CA THR A 555 34.25 23.68 5.79
C THR A 555 32.95 23.03 6.27
N LEU A 556 31.80 23.67 6.06
CA LEU A 556 30.50 23.25 6.62
C LEU A 556 30.12 21.83 6.20
N THR A 557 29.63 21.05 7.17
CA THR A 557 28.97 19.76 6.98
C THR A 557 27.45 19.93 6.85
N LEU A 558 26.87 19.07 6.04
CA LEU A 558 25.48 19.04 5.64
C LEU A 558 25.00 17.59 5.75
N SER A 559 23.99 17.29 6.56
CA SER A 559 23.43 15.95 6.67
C SER A 559 22.01 15.90 6.10
N GLY A 560 21.55 14.71 5.72
CA GLY A 560 20.24 14.51 5.11
C GLY A 560 20.09 13.17 4.42
N MET A 561 19.29 13.11 3.36
CA MET A 561 18.89 11.87 2.71
C MET A 561 18.94 11.97 1.19
N ALA A 562 19.28 10.85 0.54
CA ALA A 562 19.12 10.68 -0.89
C ALA A 562 18.34 9.40 -1.22
N ARG A 563 17.79 9.36 -2.43
CA ARG A 563 17.18 8.19 -3.07
C ARG A 563 17.78 8.03 -4.46
N THR A 564 18.20 6.82 -4.79
CA THR A 564 18.54 6.40 -6.15
C THR A 564 17.46 5.48 -6.70
N GLU A 565 17.10 5.64 -7.96
CA GLU A 565 15.99 4.92 -8.61
C GLU A 565 16.41 4.55 -10.04
N ALA A 566 16.27 3.27 -10.40
CA ALA A 566 16.27 2.84 -11.79
C ALA A 566 14.82 2.73 -12.25
N ARG A 567 14.52 3.17 -13.48
CA ARG A 567 13.17 3.23 -14.04
C ARG A 567 13.06 2.40 -15.32
N ASP A 568 11.83 2.11 -15.71
CA ASP A 568 11.50 1.48 -16.98
C ASP A 568 12.23 2.17 -18.15
N LYS A 569 12.69 1.34 -19.10
CA LYS A 569 13.56 1.73 -20.24
C LYS A 569 15.02 2.05 -19.90
N GLY A 570 15.47 1.81 -18.66
CA GLY A 570 16.91 1.90 -18.30
C GLY A 570 17.37 3.30 -17.88
N SER A 571 16.45 4.24 -17.64
CA SER A 571 16.81 5.56 -17.13
C SER A 571 17.07 5.55 -15.62
N TYR A 572 18.02 6.36 -15.17
CA TYR A 572 18.48 6.43 -13.78
C TYR A 572 18.18 7.80 -13.18
N ALA A 573 17.82 7.82 -11.91
CA ALA A 573 17.53 9.04 -11.17
C ALA A 573 18.21 9.06 -9.80
N LEU A 574 18.73 10.23 -9.45
CA LEU A 574 19.19 10.59 -8.11
C LEU A 574 18.31 11.72 -7.59
N THR A 575 17.99 11.72 -6.30
CA THR A 575 17.46 12.90 -5.61
C THR A 575 18.01 12.94 -4.20
N LEU A 576 18.48 14.11 -3.77
CA LEU A 576 19.22 14.36 -2.54
C LEU A 576 18.70 15.66 -1.91
N ALA A 577 18.51 15.66 -0.59
CA ALA A 577 18.18 16.85 0.18
C ALA A 577 18.95 16.86 1.50
N THR A 578 19.60 17.98 1.81
CA THR A 578 20.44 18.17 3.00
C THR A 578 20.30 19.57 3.59
N SER A 579 20.57 19.70 4.89
CA SER A 579 20.72 20.97 5.60
C SER A 579 21.99 20.93 6.46
N VAL A 580 22.42 22.07 7.01
CA VAL A 580 23.51 22.11 8.00
C VAL A 580 23.28 21.11 9.12
N ASP A 581 24.33 20.41 9.52
CA ASP A 581 24.24 19.48 10.66
C ASP A 581 23.85 20.21 11.95
N ALA A 582 23.01 19.56 12.76
CA ALA A 582 22.46 20.15 13.97
C ALA A 582 23.49 20.31 15.10
N GLN A 583 24.55 19.49 15.12
CA GLN A 583 25.65 19.65 16.08
C GLN A 583 26.59 20.77 15.62
N GLU A 584 26.97 20.80 14.34
CA GLU A 584 27.80 21.89 13.80
C GLU A 584 27.12 23.26 13.92
N LEU A 585 25.80 23.34 13.70
CA LEU A 585 25.04 24.59 13.94
C LEU A 585 25.10 25.02 15.40
N ALA A 586 24.89 24.12 16.36
CA ALA A 586 25.01 24.44 17.78
C ALA A 586 26.45 24.89 18.16
N ASP A 587 27.47 24.27 17.56
CA ASP A 587 28.87 24.63 17.74
C ASP A 587 29.20 26.00 17.12
N LEU A 588 28.64 26.33 15.96
CA LEU A 588 28.75 27.65 15.33
C LEU A 588 28.03 28.73 16.13
N GLU A 589 26.84 28.45 16.68
CA GLU A 589 26.12 29.36 17.57
C GLU A 589 26.89 29.62 18.86
N ALA A 590 27.48 28.59 19.48
CA ALA A 590 28.36 28.75 20.63
C ALA A 590 29.63 29.56 20.32
N ARG A 591 30.11 29.54 19.07
CA ARG A 591 31.26 30.33 18.58
C ARG A 591 30.87 31.73 18.09
N ARG A 592 29.58 32.07 17.96
CA ARG A 592 29.05 33.27 17.28
C ARG A 592 29.28 34.61 18.02
N ALA A 593 30.22 34.65 18.97
CA ALA A 593 30.67 35.85 19.66
C ALA A 593 31.50 36.80 18.78
N GLN A 594 32.03 36.33 17.63
CA GLN A 594 32.82 37.16 16.70
C GLN A 594 32.48 36.89 15.22
N ALA A 595 32.07 37.95 14.52
CA ALA A 595 32.15 38.18 13.08
C ALA A 595 31.59 37.12 12.09
N THR A 596 30.32 37.24 11.71
CA THR A 596 29.83 36.90 10.35
C THR A 596 28.52 37.63 10.04
N ARG A 597 28.33 38.12 8.81
CA ARG A 597 27.08 38.81 8.36
C ARG A 597 25.99 37.87 7.81
N LEU A 598 26.31 36.60 7.59
CA LEU A 598 25.42 35.63 6.93
C LEU A 598 24.71 34.76 7.97
N ASP A 599 23.44 34.41 7.71
CA ASP A 599 22.73 33.45 8.55
C ASP A 599 22.94 32.01 8.05
N LEU A 600 24.09 31.44 8.45
CA LEU A 600 24.55 30.13 7.99
C LEU A 600 23.69 28.96 8.50
N GLY A 601 22.97 29.13 9.61
CA GLY A 601 22.09 28.09 10.18
C GLY A 601 20.88 27.71 9.32
N ARG A 602 20.73 28.35 8.15
CA ARG A 602 19.62 28.16 7.22
C ARG A 602 20.12 27.86 5.80
N LEU A 603 21.32 27.29 5.69
CA LEU A 603 21.82 26.66 4.46
C LEU A 603 21.13 25.30 4.26
N SER A 604 20.50 25.12 3.10
CA SER A 604 19.90 23.84 2.67
C SER A 604 20.02 23.67 1.16
N VAL A 605 20.18 22.43 0.75
CA VAL A 605 20.42 22.02 -0.64
C VAL A 605 19.43 20.95 -1.03
N TYR A 606 18.84 21.08 -2.22
CA TYR A 606 18.17 19.99 -2.93
C TYR A 606 18.82 19.82 -4.29
N LEU A 607 19.15 18.58 -4.65
CA LEU A 607 19.66 18.19 -5.96
C LEU A 607 18.84 17.00 -6.47
N ALA A 608 18.23 17.14 -7.64
CA ALA A 608 17.70 16.02 -8.40
C ALA A 608 18.40 15.93 -9.76
N GLY A 609 18.72 14.73 -10.19
CA GLY A 609 19.29 14.43 -11.50
C GLY A 609 18.59 13.24 -12.15
N ASP A 610 18.42 13.29 -13.47
CA ASP A 610 17.86 12.22 -14.30
C ASP A 610 18.78 12.02 -15.52
N VAL A 611 19.11 10.77 -15.83
CA VAL A 611 20.00 10.37 -16.93
C VAL A 611 19.33 9.27 -17.75
N GLY A 612 19.30 9.42 -19.08
CA GLY A 612 18.51 8.57 -19.97
C GLY A 612 18.91 7.09 -20.02
N ASN A 613 20.20 6.76 -19.90
CA ASN A 613 20.75 5.39 -19.85
C ASN A 613 22.18 5.42 -19.24
N ASP A 614 22.85 4.28 -19.08
CA ASP A 614 24.28 4.22 -18.72
C ASP A 614 25.16 4.83 -19.84
N PRO A 615 25.97 5.88 -19.57
CA PRO A 615 26.92 6.42 -20.57
C PRO A 615 27.90 5.38 -21.12
N PHE A 616 28.19 4.32 -20.36
CA PHE A 616 29.12 3.25 -20.76
C PHE A 616 28.50 2.21 -21.70
N ASP A 617 27.20 2.28 -22.00
CA ASP A 617 26.53 1.43 -22.99
C ASP A 617 26.41 2.09 -24.37
N LEU A 618 26.80 3.37 -24.51
CA LEU A 618 26.65 4.14 -25.75
C LEU A 618 27.64 3.76 -26.87
N GLY A 619 27.16 3.78 -28.12
CA GLY A 619 28.02 3.82 -29.30
C GLY A 619 28.69 5.19 -29.46
N ILE A 620 29.79 5.24 -30.21
CA ILE A 620 30.48 6.51 -30.49
C ILE A 620 29.60 7.33 -31.45
N GLY A 621 29.23 8.54 -31.03
CA GLY A 621 28.26 9.40 -31.70
C GLY A 621 26.82 9.26 -31.18
N ASP A 622 26.53 8.29 -30.31
CA ASP A 622 25.23 8.22 -29.62
C ASP A 622 25.16 9.24 -28.47
N ALA A 623 23.95 9.69 -28.16
CA ALA A 623 23.67 10.67 -27.11
C ALA A 623 22.53 10.23 -26.18
N ILE A 624 22.56 10.72 -24.93
CA ILE A 624 21.50 10.53 -23.93
C ILE A 624 21.05 11.85 -23.33
N GLU A 625 19.76 11.95 -23.02
CA GLU A 625 19.20 13.10 -22.30
C GLU A 625 19.71 13.14 -20.85
N VAL A 626 20.09 14.32 -20.39
CA VAL A 626 20.49 14.61 -19.00
C VAL A 626 19.68 15.81 -18.50
N LYS A 627 19.10 15.68 -17.30
CA LYS A 627 18.33 16.73 -16.63
C LYS A 627 18.75 16.87 -15.18
N ALA A 628 18.72 18.09 -14.65
CA ALA A 628 18.88 18.34 -13.22
C ALA A 628 18.06 19.52 -12.71
N GLU A 629 17.67 19.46 -11.43
CA GLU A 629 17.09 20.57 -10.67
C GLU A 629 17.93 20.75 -9.40
N LEU A 630 18.59 21.91 -9.27
CA LEU A 630 19.35 22.31 -8.10
C LEU A 630 18.64 23.48 -7.42
N ARG A 631 18.29 23.33 -6.15
CA ARG A 631 17.82 24.43 -5.29
C ARG A 631 18.79 24.59 -4.13
N LEU A 632 19.15 25.85 -3.84
CA LEU A 632 20.05 26.24 -2.75
C LEU A 632 19.44 27.43 -2.02
N ILE A 633 19.51 27.44 -0.70
CA ILE A 633 19.18 28.60 0.14
C ILE A 633 20.31 28.94 1.09
N ILE A 634 20.46 30.23 1.42
CA ILE A 634 21.37 30.75 2.45
C ILE A 634 20.66 31.92 3.16
N GLY A 635 20.26 31.72 4.41
CA GLY A 635 19.48 32.71 5.16
C GLY A 635 18.10 32.94 4.53
N SER A 636 17.87 34.15 4.01
CA SER A 636 16.66 34.53 3.26
C SER A 636 16.86 34.63 1.74
N ARG A 637 18.06 34.36 1.23
CA ARG A 637 18.33 34.28 -0.22
C ARG A 637 18.20 32.84 -0.71
N GLY A 638 17.70 32.66 -1.93
CA GLY A 638 17.56 31.36 -2.58
C GLY A 638 17.88 31.41 -4.07
N THR A 639 18.29 30.29 -4.65
CA THR A 639 18.50 30.13 -6.08
C THR A 639 17.87 28.84 -6.57
N ALA A 640 17.13 28.90 -7.68
CA ALA A 640 16.59 27.74 -8.37
C ALA A 640 17.24 27.62 -9.74
N SER A 641 17.96 26.52 -9.99
CA SER A 641 18.59 26.21 -11.27
C SER A 641 17.94 24.96 -11.88
N ALA A 642 17.43 25.07 -13.09
CA ALA A 642 16.96 23.95 -13.90
C ALA A 642 17.91 23.77 -15.09
N ILE A 643 18.33 22.53 -15.34
CA ILE A 643 19.33 22.16 -16.33
C ILE A 643 18.75 21.05 -17.22
N ALA A 644 18.87 21.21 -18.54
CA ALA A 644 18.54 20.16 -19.51
C ALA A 644 19.56 20.17 -20.65
N GLY A 645 19.96 18.98 -21.12
CA GLY A 645 20.96 18.84 -22.18
C GLY A 645 21.11 17.40 -22.66
N GLU A 646 22.08 17.19 -23.55
CA GLU A 646 22.44 15.88 -24.10
C GLU A 646 23.92 15.59 -23.84
N LEU A 647 24.22 14.38 -23.37
CA LEU A 647 25.58 13.83 -23.25
C LEU A 647 25.85 12.94 -24.45
N THR A 648 26.83 13.30 -25.27
CA THR A 648 27.25 12.57 -26.48
C THR A 648 28.61 11.91 -26.28
N LEU A 649 28.74 10.64 -26.67
CA LEU A 649 30.02 9.92 -26.59
C LEU A 649 30.93 10.25 -27.79
N LEU A 650 32.06 10.93 -27.55
CA LEU A 650 33.03 11.30 -28.59
C LEU A 650 34.09 10.23 -28.85
N SER A 651 34.57 9.55 -27.80
CA SER A 651 35.49 8.40 -27.95
C SER A 651 35.49 7.48 -26.73
N ARG A 652 35.89 6.23 -26.91
CA ARG A 652 35.98 5.19 -25.88
C ARG A 652 37.31 4.46 -26.00
N GLN A 653 38.08 4.35 -24.92
CA GLN A 653 39.37 3.63 -24.89
C GLN A 653 39.51 2.76 -23.63
N PRO A 654 40.08 1.54 -23.73
CA PRO A 654 40.45 0.74 -22.55
C PRO A 654 41.75 1.26 -21.94
N VAL A 655 41.73 1.53 -20.64
CA VAL A 655 42.76 2.28 -19.91
C VAL A 655 43.19 1.48 -18.66
N GLY A 656 44.10 0.54 -18.87
CA GLY A 656 44.48 -0.45 -17.84
C GLY A 656 43.27 -1.27 -17.38
N ASN A 657 42.84 -1.09 -16.12
CA ASN A 657 41.64 -1.70 -15.56
C ASN A 657 40.38 -0.81 -15.62
N TYR A 658 40.47 0.38 -16.22
CA TYR A 658 39.35 1.29 -16.45
C TYR A 658 38.88 1.25 -17.91
N VAL A 659 37.61 1.58 -18.15
CA VAL A 659 37.14 2.08 -19.45
C VAL A 659 37.12 3.61 -19.36
N GLU A 660 37.76 4.29 -20.29
CA GLU A 660 37.75 5.74 -20.45
C GLU A 660 36.80 6.16 -21.57
N LEU A 661 35.97 7.16 -21.31
CA LEU A 661 35.12 7.83 -22.30
C LEU A 661 35.49 9.32 -22.34
N LEU A 662 35.65 9.88 -23.54
CA LEU A 662 35.58 11.32 -23.75
C LEU A 662 34.14 11.65 -24.17
N VAL A 663 33.47 12.51 -23.41
CA VAL A 663 32.08 12.91 -23.67
C VAL A 663 31.96 14.42 -23.81
N GLN A 664 31.00 14.86 -24.62
CA GLN A 664 30.55 16.25 -24.70
C GLN A 664 29.16 16.35 -24.09
N ILE A 665 28.92 17.34 -23.25
CA ILE A 665 27.61 17.62 -22.66
C ILE A 665 27.18 19.02 -23.09
N ASP A 666 26.21 19.08 -23.98
CA ASP A 666 25.62 20.32 -24.48
C ASP A 666 24.34 20.61 -23.71
N MET A 667 24.27 21.73 -22.97
CA MET A 667 23.18 21.99 -22.05
C MET A 667 22.70 23.45 -22.01
N VAL A 668 21.47 23.61 -21.54
CA VAL A 668 20.85 24.89 -21.19
C VAL A 668 20.57 24.90 -19.70
N ALA A 669 21.06 25.92 -19.00
CA ALA A 669 20.80 26.14 -17.58
C ALA A 669 20.01 27.45 -17.40
N SER A 670 18.83 27.37 -16.80
CA SER A 670 18.02 28.52 -16.39
C SER A 670 18.04 28.66 -14.86
N THR A 671 18.57 29.78 -14.38
CA THR A 671 18.76 30.04 -12.94
C THR A 671 18.00 31.29 -12.52
N THR A 672 17.09 31.14 -11.57
CA THR A 672 16.35 32.24 -10.94
C THR A 672 16.89 32.50 -9.54
N ALA A 673 17.23 33.77 -9.26
CA ALA A 673 17.61 34.23 -7.93
C ALA A 673 16.39 34.80 -7.18
N TYR A 674 16.33 34.55 -5.87
CA TYR A 674 15.26 34.96 -4.97
C TYR A 674 15.86 35.61 -3.70
N GLY A 675 15.22 36.66 -3.21
CA GLY A 675 15.64 37.39 -2.01
C GLY A 675 16.69 38.49 -2.31
N GLY A 676 16.27 39.74 -2.18
CA GLY A 676 17.06 40.93 -2.43
C GLY A 676 16.21 42.19 -2.28
N SER A 677 16.74 43.35 -2.69
CA SER A 677 15.97 44.60 -2.83
C SER A 677 15.17 44.66 -4.15
N GLU A 678 15.41 43.72 -5.07
CA GLU A 678 14.76 43.62 -6.37
C GLU A 678 13.96 42.31 -6.48
N GLY A 679 13.05 42.24 -7.46
CA GLY A 679 12.24 41.04 -7.73
C GLY A 679 13.06 39.87 -8.28
N PRO A 680 12.46 38.66 -8.40
CA PRO A 680 13.19 37.47 -8.85
C PRO A 680 13.70 37.63 -10.29
N VAL A 681 15.01 37.52 -10.46
CA VAL A 681 15.69 37.64 -11.76
C VAL A 681 16.07 36.26 -12.28
N THR A 682 15.70 35.95 -13.52
CA THR A 682 16.06 34.70 -14.21
C THR A 682 17.10 34.96 -15.29
N GLN A 683 18.22 34.24 -15.23
CA GLN A 683 19.25 34.18 -16.26
C GLN A 683 19.20 32.82 -16.96
N THR A 684 19.46 32.78 -18.27
CA THR A 684 19.48 31.53 -19.04
C THR A 684 20.75 31.46 -19.88
N ASN A 685 21.63 30.53 -19.51
CA ASN A 685 22.92 30.30 -20.16
C ASN A 685 22.89 29.01 -20.98
N ARG A 686 23.71 28.95 -22.03
CA ARG A 686 24.00 27.73 -22.77
C ARG A 686 25.50 27.44 -22.67
N SER A 687 25.88 26.20 -22.47
CA SER A 687 27.27 25.78 -22.35
C SER A 687 27.48 24.42 -23.01
N SER A 688 28.71 24.18 -23.46
CA SER A 688 29.20 22.90 -23.94
C SER A 688 30.43 22.54 -23.13
N LEU A 689 30.38 21.41 -22.44
CA LEU A 689 31.46 20.91 -21.59
C LEU A 689 32.02 19.61 -22.16
N ARG A 690 33.34 19.49 -22.23
CA ARG A 690 34.02 18.23 -22.57
C ARG A 690 34.79 17.71 -21.37
N LEU A 691 34.48 16.47 -20.99
CA LEU A 691 35.06 15.84 -19.81
C LEU A 691 35.38 14.36 -20.07
N THR A 692 36.27 13.85 -19.24
CA THR A 692 36.76 12.47 -19.27
C THR A 692 36.05 11.69 -18.16
N MET A 693 35.40 10.58 -18.52
CA MET A 693 34.75 9.65 -17.60
C MET A 693 35.53 8.33 -17.56
N LEU A 694 36.02 7.90 -16.40
CA LEU A 694 36.68 6.60 -16.25
C LEU A 694 35.90 5.71 -15.28
N ARG A 695 35.56 4.46 -15.66
CA ARG A 695 34.91 3.47 -14.77
C ARG A 695 35.72 2.17 -14.66
N LYS A 696 35.85 1.65 -13.43
CA LYS A 696 36.25 0.27 -13.14
C LYS A 696 35.33 -0.37 -12.10
N GLY A 697 35.37 -1.70 -12.01
CA GLY A 697 34.59 -2.49 -11.06
C GLY A 697 33.25 -2.94 -11.64
N ASP A 698 32.38 -3.41 -10.75
CA ASP A 698 31.08 -4.01 -11.06
C ASP A 698 29.98 -3.40 -10.15
N GLY A 699 28.84 -4.08 -10.02
CA GLY A 699 27.73 -3.61 -9.18
C GLY A 699 28.02 -3.65 -7.67
N ASP A 700 28.96 -4.49 -7.24
CA ASP A 700 29.23 -4.75 -5.82
C ASP A 700 30.37 -3.86 -5.32
N ALA A 701 31.42 -3.65 -6.12
CA ALA A 701 32.50 -2.72 -5.78
C ALA A 701 33.14 -2.07 -7.01
N GLY A 702 33.45 -0.78 -6.92
CA GLY A 702 34.04 -0.06 -8.06
C GLY A 702 34.47 1.38 -7.78
N SER A 703 34.90 2.05 -8.86
CA SER A 703 35.48 3.39 -8.83
C SER A 703 35.24 4.09 -10.15
N PHE A 704 34.64 5.27 -10.09
CA PHE A 704 34.32 6.16 -11.19
C PHE A 704 35.09 7.48 -11.01
N ILE A 705 35.58 8.06 -12.10
CA ILE A 705 36.40 9.28 -12.09
C ILE A 705 35.87 10.24 -13.15
N LEU A 706 35.73 11.50 -12.78
CA LEU A 706 35.48 12.63 -13.68
C LEU A 706 36.71 13.56 -13.67
N ASP A 707 37.25 13.88 -14.84
CA ASP A 707 38.35 14.83 -15.02
C ASP A 707 38.07 15.70 -16.27
N ASP A 708 38.73 16.85 -16.43
CA ASP A 708 38.54 17.68 -17.63
C ASP A 708 39.21 17.05 -18.88
N GLN A 709 38.79 17.43 -20.08
CA GLN A 709 39.34 16.84 -21.32
C GLN A 709 40.86 17.03 -21.51
N ARG A 710 41.45 18.08 -20.93
CA ARG A 710 42.90 18.39 -21.01
C ARG A 710 43.67 17.76 -19.86
N HIS A 711 42.97 17.45 -18.76
CA HIS A 711 43.48 17.14 -17.42
C HIS A 711 44.44 18.26 -16.99
N ASP A 712 43.90 19.46 -16.74
CA ASP A 712 44.70 20.59 -16.24
C ASP A 712 45.08 20.31 -14.77
N PRO A 713 46.36 20.42 -14.36
CA PRO A 713 46.77 20.25 -12.97
C PRO A 713 46.23 21.30 -11.98
N LYS A 714 45.46 22.29 -12.44
CA LYS A 714 44.65 23.20 -11.61
C LYS A 714 43.26 22.64 -11.28
N SER A 715 42.72 21.73 -12.09
CA SER A 715 41.50 21.00 -11.74
C SER A 715 41.87 19.82 -10.83
N SER A 716 40.94 19.38 -9.99
CA SER A 716 41.05 18.07 -9.35
C SER A 716 40.10 17.12 -10.06
N PRO A 717 40.54 15.90 -10.40
CA PRO A 717 39.60 14.82 -10.69
C PRO A 717 38.66 14.62 -9.50
N VAL A 718 37.40 14.30 -9.79
CA VAL A 718 36.39 13.91 -8.81
C VAL A 718 36.29 12.39 -8.84
N PHE A 719 36.55 11.75 -7.70
CA PHE A 719 36.52 10.30 -7.53
C PHE A 719 35.23 9.89 -6.82
N VAL A 720 34.49 8.94 -7.38
CA VAL A 720 33.30 8.32 -6.77
C VAL A 720 33.56 6.82 -6.63
N ASP A 721 33.79 6.34 -5.41
CA ASP A 721 34.05 4.93 -5.12
C ASP A 721 32.85 4.30 -4.40
N TRP A 722 32.58 3.01 -4.64
CA TRP A 722 31.48 2.26 -3.99
C TRP A 722 31.87 0.83 -3.59
N ASP A 723 31.17 0.31 -2.60
CA ASP A 723 31.33 -1.02 -1.99
C ASP A 723 29.98 -1.44 -1.37
N ASP A 724 29.52 -2.69 -1.57
CA ASP A 724 28.28 -3.23 -0.99
C ASP A 724 28.45 -3.73 0.47
N THR A 725 29.69 -3.76 0.98
CA THR A 725 30.10 -4.43 2.24
C THR A 725 30.85 -3.52 3.24
N PRO A 726 30.23 -2.45 3.79
CA PRO A 726 28.80 -2.17 3.80
C PRO A 726 28.37 -1.14 2.75
N ARG A 727 27.19 -1.37 2.16
CA ARG A 727 26.62 -0.62 1.05
C ARG A 727 26.72 0.90 1.18
N ARG A 728 27.71 1.45 0.47
CA ARG A 728 28.12 2.85 0.54
C ARG A 728 28.67 3.35 -0.79
N ALA A 729 28.39 4.60 -1.11
CA ALA A 729 29.13 5.38 -2.10
C ALA A 729 29.85 6.54 -1.42
N THR A 730 31.00 6.95 -1.95
CA THR A 730 31.81 8.08 -1.43
C THR A 730 32.36 8.91 -2.56
N LEU A 731 32.16 10.23 -2.51
CA LEU A 731 32.77 11.20 -3.42
C LEU A 731 33.92 11.92 -2.71
N SER A 732 35.05 12.05 -3.42
CA SER A 732 36.27 12.68 -2.93
C SER A 732 37.05 13.40 -4.02
N VAL A 733 37.95 14.30 -3.62
CA VAL A 733 38.88 15.03 -4.50
C VAL A 733 40.34 14.82 -4.06
N SER A 734 41.30 15.25 -4.87
CA SER A 734 42.71 15.18 -4.53
C SER A 734 43.09 16.24 -3.49
N ALA A 735 43.60 15.81 -2.33
CA ALA A 735 44.13 16.69 -1.28
C ALA A 735 45.61 17.09 -1.52
N ALA A 736 46.11 16.92 -2.75
CA ALA A 736 47.47 17.24 -3.14
C ALA A 736 47.60 18.73 -3.52
N THR A 737 48.72 19.36 -3.14
CA THR A 737 49.02 20.75 -3.60
C THR A 737 49.22 20.81 -5.11
N THR A 738 49.07 21.97 -5.75
CA THR A 738 49.18 22.12 -7.21
C THR A 738 50.51 21.62 -7.79
N ALA A 739 51.61 21.78 -7.06
CA ALA A 739 52.91 21.22 -7.43
C ALA A 739 52.94 19.67 -7.40
N GLN A 740 52.13 19.05 -6.53
CA GLN A 740 51.94 17.60 -6.45
C GLN A 740 50.86 17.11 -7.42
N GLN A 741 49.83 17.89 -7.74
CA GLN A 741 48.81 17.57 -8.76
C GLN A 741 49.44 17.38 -10.14
N VAL A 742 50.40 18.22 -10.53
CA VAL A 742 51.25 18.04 -11.74
C VAL A 742 51.98 16.69 -11.75
N VAL A 743 52.41 16.20 -10.58
CA VAL A 743 53.08 14.88 -10.45
C VAL A 743 52.04 13.76 -10.47
N LEU A 744 50.89 13.94 -9.83
CA LEU A 744 49.81 12.96 -9.73
C LEU A 744 49.17 12.67 -11.09
N GLN A 745 48.80 13.69 -11.87
CA GLN A 745 48.29 13.51 -13.24
C GLN A 745 49.34 12.91 -14.19
N LYS A 746 50.63 13.25 -14.03
CA LYS A 746 51.71 12.57 -14.76
C LYS A 746 51.86 11.11 -14.35
N LEU A 747 51.66 10.78 -13.07
CA LEU A 747 51.61 9.40 -12.59
C LEU A 747 50.40 8.66 -13.18
N VAL A 748 49.20 9.27 -13.18
CA VAL A 748 48.00 8.71 -13.80
C VAL A 748 48.27 8.42 -15.27
N ARG A 749 48.68 9.41 -16.07
CA ARG A 749 49.00 9.19 -17.50
C ARG A 749 50.12 8.16 -17.74
N ALA A 750 51.06 7.97 -16.81
CA ALA A 750 52.09 6.93 -16.90
C ALA A 750 51.58 5.52 -16.54
N MET A 751 50.73 5.40 -15.50
CA MET A 751 50.10 4.14 -15.08
C MET A 751 48.94 3.71 -16.00
N VAL A 752 48.32 4.66 -16.70
CA VAL A 752 47.37 4.41 -17.79
C VAL A 752 48.05 3.70 -18.97
N ASN A 753 49.29 4.06 -19.27
CA ASN A 753 50.07 3.53 -20.40
C ASN A 753 50.99 2.33 -20.04
N SER A 754 50.98 1.87 -18.79
CA SER A 754 51.79 0.72 -18.36
C SER A 754 51.09 -0.09 -17.28
N ASN A 755 51.00 -1.42 -17.46
CA ASN A 755 50.25 -2.35 -16.60
C ASN A 755 50.89 -2.59 -15.22
N ALA A 756 51.20 -1.52 -14.48
CA ALA A 756 51.59 -1.54 -13.08
C ALA A 756 50.33 -1.64 -12.19
N SER A 757 50.34 -2.51 -11.19
CA SER A 757 49.16 -2.70 -10.33
C SER A 757 48.95 -1.52 -9.38
N LEU A 758 47.68 -1.20 -9.11
CA LEU A 758 47.24 -0.08 -8.24
C LEU A 758 47.58 -0.26 -6.73
N ALA A 759 48.46 -1.21 -6.38
CA ALA A 759 48.87 -1.44 -5.00
C ALA A 759 50.12 -0.60 -4.64
N SER A 760 50.09 0.05 -3.47
CA SER A 760 51.22 0.74 -2.81
C SER A 760 51.77 2.05 -3.43
N GLY A 761 50.93 2.88 -4.07
CA GLY A 761 51.29 4.25 -4.45
C GLY A 761 50.83 5.31 -3.43
N ALA A 762 51.69 5.72 -2.48
CA ALA A 762 51.32 6.63 -1.37
C ALA A 762 50.81 8.04 -1.79
N LEU A 763 51.00 8.44 -3.05
CA LEU A 763 50.47 9.71 -3.60
C LEU A 763 48.97 9.68 -3.92
N LEU A 764 48.38 8.49 -4.09
CA LEU A 764 46.92 8.32 -4.26
C LEU A 764 46.15 8.32 -2.92
N ALA A 765 46.85 8.28 -1.78
CA ALA A 765 46.26 8.16 -0.45
C ALA A 765 45.74 9.49 0.13
N ALA A 766 46.20 10.64 -0.40
CA ALA A 766 45.74 11.96 0.01
C ALA A 766 44.47 12.35 -0.78
N ARG A 767 43.32 11.78 -0.41
CA ARG A 767 41.99 12.18 -0.90
C ARG A 767 41.20 12.89 0.20
N GLU A 768 40.55 14.00 -0.13
CA GLU A 768 39.61 14.68 0.77
C GLU A 768 38.20 14.17 0.47
N GLN A 769 37.56 13.51 1.44
CA GLN A 769 36.16 13.06 1.32
C GLN A 769 35.21 14.25 1.49
N LEU A 770 34.27 14.39 0.54
CA LEU A 770 33.33 15.51 0.50
C LEU A 770 31.86 15.09 0.54
N LEU A 771 31.55 13.83 0.26
CA LEU A 771 30.20 13.28 0.36
C LEU A 771 30.29 11.77 0.62
N VAL A 772 29.54 11.30 1.62
CA VAL A 772 29.34 9.88 1.92
C VAL A 772 27.83 9.59 1.86
N MET A 773 27.48 8.53 1.14
CA MET A 773 26.12 7.99 1.07
C MET A 773 26.13 6.58 1.65
N SER A 774 25.50 6.36 2.80
CA SER A 774 25.39 5.01 3.42
C SER A 774 23.95 4.50 3.29
N ALA A 775 23.77 3.28 2.78
CA ALA A 775 22.45 2.74 2.46
C ALA A 775 21.59 2.49 3.70
N LEU A 776 20.28 2.69 3.55
CA LEU A 776 19.25 2.49 4.56
C LEU A 776 18.45 1.23 4.25
N ALA A 777 17.96 0.55 5.29
CA ALA A 777 17.20 -0.70 5.17
C ALA A 777 15.81 -0.54 4.53
N GLY A 778 15.38 0.70 4.25
CA GLY A 778 14.10 1.07 3.66
C GLY A 778 13.89 2.58 3.71
N ILE A 779 12.69 3.02 3.38
CA ILE A 779 12.29 4.44 3.46
C ILE A 779 12.21 4.85 4.95
N PRO A 780 12.92 5.90 5.41
CA PRO A 780 12.70 6.45 6.74
C PRO A 780 11.27 6.99 6.86
N ALA A 781 10.57 6.69 7.95
CA ALA A 781 9.32 7.36 8.27
C ALA A 781 9.54 8.87 8.35
N ALA A 782 8.65 9.70 7.79
CA ALA A 782 8.81 11.16 7.81
C ALA A 782 8.78 11.77 9.23
N SER A 783 8.33 11.01 10.22
CA SER A 783 8.35 11.33 11.66
C SER A 783 9.65 10.91 12.38
N SER A 784 10.55 10.20 11.70
CA SER A 784 11.92 9.95 12.20
C SER A 784 12.75 11.25 12.16
N ALA A 785 13.78 11.37 12.99
CA ALA A 785 14.64 12.56 13.01
C ALA A 785 15.23 12.91 11.63
N LEU A 786 15.66 11.89 10.88
CA LEU A 786 16.17 12.05 9.51
C LEU A 786 15.07 12.49 8.54
N GLY A 787 13.91 11.85 8.57
CA GLY A 787 12.77 12.18 7.72
C GLY A 787 12.25 13.60 7.96
N ALA A 788 12.13 14.00 9.23
CA ALA A 788 11.70 15.34 9.63
C ALA A 788 12.71 16.42 9.25
N SER A 789 14.01 16.17 9.42
CA SER A 789 15.08 17.06 8.97
C SER A 789 14.98 17.34 7.46
N VAL A 790 14.85 16.29 6.66
CA VAL A 790 14.71 16.38 5.20
C VAL A 790 13.45 17.13 4.79
N MET A 791 12.29 16.84 5.41
CA MET A 791 11.04 17.56 5.12
C MET A 791 11.14 19.05 5.48
N ASN A 792 11.82 19.40 6.58
CA ASN A 792 12.07 20.79 6.95
C ASN A 792 13.01 21.51 5.96
N ALA A 793 14.05 20.83 5.46
CA ALA A 793 14.94 21.37 4.42
C ALA A 793 14.17 21.66 3.12
N LEU A 794 13.30 20.74 2.68
CA LEU A 794 12.44 20.96 1.51
C LEU A 794 11.44 22.11 1.72
N LEU A 795 10.83 22.21 2.91
CA LEU A 795 9.94 23.32 3.30
C LEU A 795 10.65 24.67 3.25
N ALA A 796 11.86 24.77 3.81
CA ALA A 796 12.64 26.02 3.82
C ALA A 796 13.03 26.47 2.40
N ILE A 797 13.41 25.53 1.54
CA ILE A 797 13.72 25.81 0.12
C ILE A 797 12.46 26.31 -0.62
N ALA A 798 11.31 25.67 -0.39
CA ALA A 798 10.03 26.08 -0.97
C ALA A 798 9.56 27.44 -0.44
N GLU A 799 9.81 27.76 0.84
CA GLU A 799 9.50 29.05 1.46
C GLU A 799 10.26 30.20 0.78
N ALA A 800 11.56 30.02 0.54
CA ALA A 800 12.45 31.04 0.01
C ALA A 800 12.36 31.23 -1.52
N THR A 801 11.96 30.19 -2.26
CA THR A 801 11.72 30.26 -3.71
C THR A 801 10.24 30.47 -4.08
N ASP A 802 9.36 30.56 -3.08
CA ASP A 802 7.89 30.65 -3.19
C ASP A 802 7.25 29.60 -4.13
N ASP A 803 7.90 28.43 -4.26
CA ASP A 803 7.54 27.36 -5.19
C ASP A 803 6.90 26.18 -4.44
N ALA A 804 5.60 26.29 -4.16
CA ALA A 804 4.81 25.20 -3.56
C ALA A 804 4.79 23.93 -4.45
N ALA A 805 4.90 24.09 -5.77
CA ALA A 805 4.93 22.97 -6.70
C ALA A 805 6.27 22.19 -6.64
N PHE A 806 7.39 22.86 -6.35
CA PHE A 806 8.67 22.22 -6.05
C PHE A 806 8.54 21.29 -4.84
N LEU A 807 7.92 21.73 -3.74
CA LEU A 807 7.77 20.91 -2.55
C LEU A 807 7.01 19.60 -2.84
N ALA A 808 5.90 19.69 -3.58
CA ALA A 808 5.13 18.52 -4.01
C ALA A 808 5.96 17.56 -4.91
N ARG A 809 6.76 18.09 -5.84
CA ARG A 809 7.67 17.28 -6.69
C ARG A 809 8.76 16.62 -5.84
N ALA A 810 9.48 17.40 -5.02
CA ALA A 810 10.60 16.94 -4.20
C ALA A 810 10.17 15.88 -3.17
N ARG A 811 9.02 16.09 -2.50
CA ARG A 811 8.42 15.11 -1.59
C ARG A 811 8.14 13.80 -2.31
N ARG A 812 7.52 13.82 -3.50
CA ARG A 812 7.25 12.60 -4.30
C ARG A 812 8.51 11.90 -4.78
N ARG A 813 9.59 12.64 -5.09
CA ARG A 813 10.88 12.03 -5.48
C ARG A 813 11.56 11.31 -4.30
N LEU A 814 11.54 11.87 -3.09
CA LEU A 814 12.21 11.29 -1.91
C LEU A 814 11.34 10.32 -1.10
N PHE A 815 10.02 10.54 -1.04
CA PHE A 815 9.04 9.79 -0.25
C PHE A 815 7.80 9.42 -1.10
N PRO A 816 7.93 8.50 -2.08
CA PRO A 816 6.90 8.22 -3.08
C PRO A 816 5.61 7.60 -2.53
N THR A 817 5.62 7.02 -1.33
CA THR A 817 4.50 6.25 -0.74
C THR A 817 3.73 6.96 0.35
N LEU A 818 4.02 8.23 0.66
CA LEU A 818 3.23 9.02 1.63
C LEU A 818 1.78 9.26 1.19
N ASP A 819 1.54 9.26 -0.12
CA ASP A 819 0.22 9.45 -0.73
C ASP A 819 -0.51 8.10 -0.99
N VAL A 820 0.08 6.97 -0.57
CA VAL A 820 -0.43 5.62 -0.85
C VAL A 820 -1.00 5.00 0.43
N LEU A 821 -2.30 4.68 0.43
CA LEU A 821 -2.92 3.92 1.52
C LEU A 821 -2.20 2.57 1.69
N PRO A 822 -1.86 2.15 2.92
CA PRO A 822 -1.23 0.85 3.15
C PRO A 822 -2.13 -0.29 2.69
N ALA A 823 -1.55 -1.31 2.07
CA ALA A 823 -2.31 -2.47 1.64
C ALA A 823 -2.66 -3.33 2.85
N GLN A 824 -3.95 -3.45 3.17
CA GLN A 824 -4.38 -4.18 4.36
C GLN A 824 -4.49 -5.69 4.10
N GLN A 825 -3.84 -6.48 4.95
CA GLN A 825 -4.01 -7.94 5.03
C GLN A 825 -4.82 -8.33 6.27
N VAL A 826 -5.47 -9.49 6.22
CA VAL A 826 -6.26 -10.03 7.35
C VAL A 826 -5.63 -11.32 7.87
N ARG A 827 -5.01 -11.25 9.05
CA ARG A 827 -4.50 -12.46 9.74
C ARG A 827 -5.66 -13.20 10.43
N ALA A 828 -5.77 -14.49 10.15
CA ALA A 828 -6.67 -15.38 10.87
C ALA A 828 -6.17 -15.72 12.29
N THR A 829 -7.10 -15.66 13.23
CA THR A 829 -6.93 -15.99 14.66
C THR A 829 -7.50 -17.37 14.99
N HIS A 830 -8.54 -17.81 14.29
CA HIS A 830 -9.09 -19.18 14.33
C HIS A 830 -8.63 -20.01 13.11
N ASP A 831 -8.81 -21.32 13.20
CA ASP A 831 -8.44 -22.34 12.19
C ASP A 831 -9.48 -22.56 11.08
N TRP A 832 -10.45 -21.64 10.94
CA TRP A 832 -11.52 -21.70 9.95
C TRP A 832 -11.94 -20.30 9.47
N ILE A 833 -12.50 -20.25 8.26
CA ILE A 833 -13.21 -19.08 7.72
C ILE A 833 -14.60 -19.48 7.22
N MET A 834 -15.46 -18.48 7.06
CA MET A 834 -16.70 -18.57 6.30
C MET A 834 -16.51 -17.89 4.95
N PHE A 835 -16.97 -18.50 3.86
CA PHE A 835 -17.03 -17.87 2.54
C PHE A 835 -18.48 -17.74 2.09
N ARG A 836 -18.78 -16.72 1.29
CA ARG A 836 -20.02 -16.63 0.51
C ARG A 836 -19.81 -15.95 -0.83
N ARG A 837 -20.73 -16.19 -1.77
CA ARG A 837 -20.81 -15.43 -3.01
C ARG A 837 -21.01 -13.95 -2.66
N ALA A 838 -20.22 -13.06 -3.25
CA ALA A 838 -20.40 -11.63 -3.01
C ALA A 838 -21.81 -11.21 -3.47
N ARG A 839 -22.46 -10.36 -2.66
CA ARG A 839 -23.65 -9.66 -3.12
C ARG A 839 -23.22 -8.52 -4.03
N THR A 840 -23.83 -8.40 -5.20
CA THR A 840 -23.84 -7.12 -5.92
C THR A 840 -24.37 -6.07 -4.95
N HIS A 841 -23.51 -5.13 -4.55
CA HIS A 841 -23.90 -4.09 -3.61
C HIS A 841 -25.06 -3.30 -4.23
N LEU A 842 -26.26 -3.45 -3.65
CA LEU A 842 -27.41 -2.58 -3.92
C LEU A 842 -27.14 -1.24 -3.26
N CYS A 843 -26.20 -0.54 -3.88
CA CYS A 843 -25.88 0.82 -3.61
C CYS A 843 -27.14 1.68 -3.69
N GLY A 844 -27.33 2.50 -2.66
CA GLY A 844 -28.10 3.72 -2.82
C GLY A 844 -27.44 4.64 -3.88
N PRO A 845 -27.95 5.86 -4.08
CA PRO A 845 -27.40 6.81 -5.06
C PRO A 845 -26.00 7.39 -4.69
N LEU A 846 -25.16 6.62 -3.98
CA LEU A 846 -23.85 6.99 -3.42
C LEU A 846 -22.85 5.80 -3.48
N CYS A 847 -22.67 5.21 -4.67
CA CYS A 847 -21.55 4.29 -4.96
C CYS A 847 -20.84 4.62 -6.29
N THR A 848 -20.46 5.87 -6.47
CA THR A 848 -19.02 6.06 -6.36
C THR A 848 -18.70 6.21 -4.88
N PRO A 849 -17.53 5.77 -4.38
CA PRO A 849 -16.92 6.51 -3.30
C PRO A 849 -16.72 7.92 -3.83
N LEU A 850 -17.64 8.83 -3.50
CA LEU A 850 -17.30 10.23 -3.50
C LEU A 850 -16.14 10.35 -2.52
N THR A 851 -14.95 10.61 -3.05
CA THR A 851 -13.94 11.39 -2.33
C THR A 851 -14.60 12.72 -2.04
N VAL A 852 -15.39 12.77 -0.97
CA VAL A 852 -15.95 13.99 -0.41
C VAL A 852 -14.72 14.79 -0.01
N ALA A 853 -14.39 15.77 -0.84
CA ALA A 853 -13.17 16.54 -0.76
C ALA A 853 -12.92 16.95 0.69
N ALA A 854 -11.75 16.58 1.22
CA ALA A 854 -11.45 16.67 2.64
C ALA A 854 -11.53 18.14 3.05
N LEU A 855 -12.57 18.49 3.81
CA LEU A 855 -12.90 19.88 4.14
C LEU A 855 -12.32 20.25 5.51
N GLU A 856 -11.00 20.28 5.58
CA GLU A 856 -10.23 20.45 6.81
C GLU A 856 -10.42 21.86 7.39
N ALA A 857 -10.73 21.93 8.69
CA ALA A 857 -11.04 23.15 9.40
C ALA A 857 -9.94 23.53 10.41
N PHE A 858 -9.32 24.69 10.19
CA PHE A 858 -8.22 25.20 11.02
C PHE A 858 -8.68 26.37 11.89
N GLN A 859 -8.46 26.28 13.21
CA GLN A 859 -8.68 27.41 14.12
C GLN A 859 -7.56 28.45 13.97
N VAL A 860 -7.91 29.66 13.54
CA VAL A 860 -6.97 30.80 13.49
C VAL A 860 -6.92 31.48 14.86
N TRP A 861 -5.73 31.56 15.41
CA TRP A 861 -5.37 32.21 16.66
C TRP A 861 -4.48 33.42 16.39
N HIS A 862 -4.61 34.44 17.23
CA HIS A 862 -3.84 35.67 17.20
C HIS A 862 -3.26 35.99 18.57
N LEU A 863 -2.05 36.54 18.58
CA LEU A 863 -1.50 37.23 19.74
C LEU A 863 -0.94 38.58 19.29
N ARG A 864 -1.34 39.64 19.98
CA ARG A 864 -0.76 40.97 19.84
C ARG A 864 0.32 41.18 20.89
N LEU A 865 1.48 41.70 20.46
CA LEU A 865 2.56 42.15 21.33
C LEU A 865 2.74 43.66 21.15
N ASP A 866 2.69 44.43 22.22
CA ASP A 866 2.94 45.88 22.17
C ASP A 866 4.43 46.23 22.41
N THR A 867 5.30 45.24 22.64
CA THR A 867 6.78 45.37 22.60
C THR A 867 7.42 44.07 22.10
N LEU A 868 8.66 44.14 21.59
CA LEU A 868 9.43 42.98 21.12
C LEU A 868 10.11 42.17 22.24
N LYS A 869 10.09 42.63 23.48
CA LYS A 869 10.94 42.14 24.58
C LYS A 869 10.81 40.63 24.86
N ASP A 870 9.61 40.09 24.73
CA ASP A 870 9.31 38.68 25.02
C ASP A 870 9.23 37.81 23.74
N LEU A 871 9.57 38.35 22.56
CA LEU A 871 9.34 37.71 21.26
C LEU A 871 10.07 36.37 21.11
N ASP A 872 11.37 36.31 21.39
CA ASP A 872 12.16 35.08 21.22
C ASP A 872 11.84 34.04 22.31
N LEU A 873 11.52 34.50 23.51
CA LEU A 873 11.02 33.63 24.59
C LEU A 873 9.69 32.97 24.19
N LEU A 874 8.75 33.75 23.64
CA LEU A 874 7.49 33.26 23.12
C LEU A 874 7.69 32.30 21.94
N ARG A 875 8.53 32.66 20.95
CA ARG A 875 8.83 31.84 19.77
C ARG A 875 9.39 30.48 20.20
N ALA A 876 10.40 30.47 21.07
CA ALA A 876 10.98 29.24 21.62
C ALA A 876 9.99 28.43 22.47
N ALA A 877 9.06 29.08 23.17
CA ALA A 877 8.02 28.40 23.95
C ALA A 877 6.93 27.76 23.07
N VAL A 878 6.53 28.40 21.97
CA VAL A 878 5.62 27.80 20.96
C VAL A 878 6.29 26.60 20.30
N ASP A 879 7.51 26.77 19.81
CA ASP A 879 8.22 25.74 19.02
C ASP A 879 8.62 24.50 19.87
N LYS A 880 8.73 24.66 21.20
CA LYS A 880 8.99 23.57 22.16
C LYS A 880 7.74 23.08 22.91
N GLY A 881 6.57 23.70 22.69
CA GLY A 881 5.33 23.35 23.40
C GLY A 881 5.33 23.64 24.92
N ASP A 882 6.13 24.61 25.41
CA ASP A 882 6.22 24.92 26.84
C ASP A 882 4.95 25.60 27.37
N ALA A 883 4.02 24.78 27.86
CA ALA A 883 2.77 25.22 28.47
C ALA A 883 2.96 26.21 29.64
N ASN A 884 4.07 26.15 30.40
CA ASN A 884 4.28 27.01 31.58
C ASN A 884 4.68 28.45 31.18
N THR A 885 5.38 28.61 30.06
CA THR A 885 5.68 29.92 29.49
C THR A 885 4.51 30.43 28.66
N LEU A 886 3.86 29.56 27.88
CA LEU A 886 2.71 29.94 27.03
C LEU A 886 1.48 30.39 27.84
N ALA A 887 1.24 29.82 29.03
CA ALA A 887 0.14 30.23 29.91
C ALA A 887 0.21 31.70 30.40
N ARG A 888 1.31 32.42 30.13
CA ARG A 888 1.49 33.84 30.44
C ARG A 888 0.88 34.77 29.38
N PHE A 889 0.64 34.25 28.18
CA PHE A 889 0.17 35.01 27.01
C PHE A 889 -1.34 34.78 26.77
N LYS A 890 -2.03 35.78 26.22
CA LYS A 890 -3.48 35.75 25.98
C LYS A 890 -3.78 35.61 24.50
N PHE A 891 -3.93 34.37 24.04
CA PHE A 891 -4.28 34.06 22.66
C PHE A 891 -5.77 34.32 22.38
N GLN A 892 -6.06 35.06 21.32
CA GLN A 892 -7.41 35.36 20.83
C GLN A 892 -7.76 34.42 19.67
N ARG A 893 -9.00 33.91 19.61
CA ARG A 893 -9.53 33.25 18.41
C ARG A 893 -10.01 34.30 17.41
N VAL A 894 -9.57 34.18 16.16
CA VAL A 894 -9.94 35.11 15.06
C VAL A 894 -11.10 34.54 14.24
N GLY A 895 -11.03 33.26 13.90
CA GLY A 895 -12.01 32.58 13.06
C GLY A 895 -11.60 31.14 12.75
N ILE A 896 -12.40 30.45 11.95
CA ILE A 896 -12.08 29.12 11.42
C ILE A 896 -11.97 29.27 9.90
N LEU A 897 -10.90 28.74 9.32
CA LEU A 897 -10.72 28.64 7.87
C LEU A 897 -10.87 27.19 7.43
N ARG A 898 -11.55 26.98 6.30
CA ARG A 898 -11.78 25.67 5.69
C ARG A 898 -10.99 25.55 4.41
N PHE A 899 -10.32 24.43 4.23
CA PHE A 899 -9.54 24.11 3.04
C PHE A 899 -10.07 22.83 2.43
N ARG A 900 -9.98 22.72 1.10
CA ARG A 900 -10.49 21.59 0.32
C ARG A 900 -9.34 20.80 -0.26
N ASP A 901 -9.14 19.57 0.19
CA ASP A 901 -8.01 18.72 -0.20
C ASP A 901 -6.67 19.49 -0.06
N GLU A 902 -5.70 19.24 -0.93
CA GLU A 902 -4.39 19.94 -0.96
C GLU A 902 -4.48 21.46 -1.29
N SER A 903 -5.67 22.09 -1.32
CA SER A 903 -5.82 23.52 -1.58
C SER A 903 -5.05 24.38 -0.56
N THR A 904 -4.26 25.32 -1.07
CA THR A 904 -3.58 26.36 -0.29
C THR A 904 -4.46 27.61 -0.10
N PHE A 905 -5.69 27.63 -0.62
CA PHE A 905 -6.66 28.71 -0.47
C PHE A 905 -7.88 28.27 0.35
N ALA A 906 -8.35 29.14 1.24
CA ALA A 906 -9.53 28.89 2.05
C ALA A 906 -10.82 29.06 1.24
N GLU A 907 -11.88 28.34 1.64
CA GLU A 907 -13.23 28.46 1.09
C GLU A 907 -13.95 29.74 1.60
N GLU A 908 -13.51 30.30 2.73
CA GLU A 908 -13.88 31.64 3.16
C GLU A 908 -13.30 32.71 2.21
N SER A 909 -14.17 33.57 1.67
CA SER A 909 -13.75 34.66 0.78
C SER A 909 -12.81 35.66 1.47
N ALA A 910 -11.91 36.29 0.70
CA ALA A 910 -10.93 37.24 1.21
C ALA A 910 -11.58 38.39 2.02
N ASP A 911 -12.74 38.90 1.61
CA ASP A 911 -13.50 39.90 2.39
C ASP A 911 -13.90 39.39 3.78
N ARG A 912 -14.26 38.11 3.90
CA ARG A 912 -14.62 37.48 5.18
C ARG A 912 -13.38 37.27 6.05
N VAL A 913 -12.27 36.84 5.47
CA VAL A 913 -10.98 36.71 6.18
C VAL A 913 -10.53 38.08 6.69
N LEU A 914 -10.57 39.11 5.85
CA LEU A 914 -10.26 40.50 6.18
C LEU A 914 -11.21 41.07 7.26
N ALA A 915 -12.50 40.72 7.23
CA ALA A 915 -13.45 41.13 8.26
C ALA A 915 -13.17 40.48 9.62
N MET A 916 -12.82 39.19 9.67
CA MET A 916 -12.41 38.52 10.91
C MET A 916 -11.13 39.16 11.48
N TRP A 917 -10.16 39.47 10.63
CA TRP A 917 -8.91 40.11 11.04
C TRP A 917 -9.06 41.58 11.45
N ARG A 918 -10.00 42.34 10.89
CA ARG A 918 -10.35 43.69 11.39
C ARG A 918 -10.88 43.66 12.83
N LEU A 919 -11.57 42.59 13.24
CA LEU A 919 -12.04 42.40 14.62
C LEU A 919 -10.92 41.95 15.57
N ALA A 920 -9.85 41.33 15.06
CA ALA A 920 -8.68 40.92 15.84
C ALA A 920 -7.71 42.07 16.17
N GLN A 921 -7.81 43.21 15.47
CA GLN A 921 -6.97 44.41 15.69
C GLN A 921 -5.45 44.10 15.72
N PRO A 922 -4.90 43.48 14.66
CA PRO A 922 -3.48 43.19 14.56
C PRO A 922 -2.62 44.44 14.74
N ALA A 923 -1.40 44.25 15.24
CA ALA A 923 -0.38 45.29 15.24
C ALA A 923 0.22 45.46 13.82
N PRO A 924 0.96 46.55 13.55
CA PRO A 924 1.36 46.92 12.18
C PRO A 924 2.15 45.86 11.41
N GLN A 925 2.83 44.92 12.08
CA GLN A 925 3.66 43.92 11.43
C GLN A 925 3.52 42.53 12.07
N VAL A 926 3.59 41.47 11.26
CA VAL A 926 3.64 40.07 11.72
C VAL A 926 5.06 39.72 12.15
N ALA A 927 5.24 39.34 13.43
CA ALA A 927 6.54 39.00 14.00
C ALA A 927 6.92 37.52 13.84
N PHE A 928 5.92 36.62 13.86
CA PHE A 928 6.00 35.25 13.36
C PHE A 928 4.59 34.62 13.24
N GLY A 929 4.49 33.47 12.59
CA GLY A 929 3.32 32.61 12.57
C GLY A 929 3.71 31.13 12.60
N ARG A 930 2.79 30.29 13.08
CA ARG A 930 2.93 28.82 13.14
C ARG A 930 1.65 28.14 12.69
N VAL A 931 1.76 26.90 12.23
CA VAL A 931 0.60 26.07 11.84
C VAL A 931 0.83 24.61 12.22
N TRP A 932 -0.24 23.91 12.57
CA TRP A 932 -0.22 22.51 13.03
C TRP A 932 -1.52 21.79 12.67
N GLU A 933 -1.48 20.47 12.74
CA GLU A 933 -2.65 19.59 12.69
C GLU A 933 -2.91 18.99 14.08
N SER A 934 -4.17 18.64 14.36
CA SER A 934 -4.59 18.02 15.62
C SER A 934 -4.31 16.51 15.64
N ALA A 935 -4.27 15.88 14.47
CA ALA A 935 -3.93 14.47 14.26
C ALA A 935 -2.98 14.31 13.05
N PRO A 936 -1.72 14.82 13.16
CA PRO A 936 -0.81 14.96 12.02
C PRO A 936 -0.49 13.62 11.35
N ALA A 937 -0.99 13.43 10.14
CA ALA A 937 -0.64 12.27 9.32
C ALA A 937 0.82 12.43 8.84
N THR A 938 1.66 11.43 9.12
CA THR A 938 3.11 11.53 8.92
C THR A 938 3.45 11.79 7.44
N GLY A 939 3.87 13.02 7.13
CA GLY A 939 4.23 13.45 5.77
C GLY A 939 3.14 14.22 4.99
N GLN A 940 1.97 14.44 5.60
CA GLN A 940 0.93 15.34 5.09
C GLN A 940 1.07 16.75 5.72
N GLY A 941 0.13 17.66 5.45
CA GLY A 941 0.11 18.99 6.06
C GLY A 941 1.17 19.99 5.59
N TRP A 942 1.99 19.64 4.59
CA TRP A 942 2.99 20.54 4.00
C TRP A 942 2.33 21.79 3.35
N GLN A 943 1.13 21.61 2.80
CA GLN A 943 0.28 22.67 2.26
C GLN A 943 -0.08 23.74 3.32
N ASN A 944 -0.08 23.39 4.61
CA ASN A 944 -0.50 24.29 5.68
C ASN A 944 0.41 25.52 5.83
N HIS A 945 1.70 25.39 5.51
CA HIS A 945 2.62 26.53 5.45
C HIS A 945 2.14 27.56 4.41
N PHE A 946 1.75 27.09 3.22
CA PHE A 946 1.23 27.94 2.15
C PHE A 946 -0.18 28.45 2.43
N ARG A 947 -1.05 27.66 3.09
CA ARG A 947 -2.35 28.13 3.61
C ARG A 947 -2.19 29.33 4.56
N LEU A 948 -1.22 29.26 5.47
CA LEU A 948 -0.88 30.37 6.38
C LEU A 948 -0.33 31.60 5.61
N ARG A 949 0.60 31.40 4.67
CA ARG A 949 1.13 32.50 3.81
C ARG A 949 0.02 33.18 3.00
N ASN A 950 -0.85 32.42 2.36
CA ASN A 950 -1.96 32.94 1.56
C ASN A 950 -2.99 33.70 2.41
N MET A 951 -3.31 33.21 3.62
CA MET A 951 -4.14 33.96 4.57
C MET A 951 -3.49 35.29 4.95
N LEU A 952 -2.18 35.31 5.21
CA LEU A 952 -1.45 36.54 5.55
C LEU A 952 -1.46 37.54 4.38
N GLN A 953 -1.27 37.08 3.14
CA GLN A 953 -1.40 37.94 1.95
C GLN A 953 -2.80 38.57 1.82
N GLN A 954 -3.87 37.85 2.14
CA GLN A 954 -5.24 38.39 2.13
C GLN A 954 -5.46 39.53 3.15
N ILE A 955 -4.61 39.63 4.18
CA ILE A 955 -4.71 40.66 5.24
C ILE A 955 -3.56 41.68 5.22
N ALA A 956 -2.75 41.71 4.16
CA ALA A 956 -1.61 42.63 4.00
C ALA A 956 -2.01 44.13 4.03
N SER A 957 -3.31 44.45 3.93
CA SER A 957 -3.85 45.81 4.12
C SER A 957 -4.14 46.19 5.59
N LEU A 958 -3.89 45.29 6.55
CA LEU A 958 -4.07 45.49 7.99
C LEU A 958 -2.78 45.34 8.79
N THR A 959 -1.85 44.50 8.31
CA THR A 959 -0.58 44.17 8.97
C THR A 959 0.42 43.71 7.92
N GLU A 960 1.66 44.17 8.02
CA GLU A 960 2.74 43.81 7.09
C GLU A 960 3.13 42.33 7.27
N THR A 961 3.11 41.59 6.16
CA THR A 961 3.45 40.17 6.12
C THR A 961 4.96 39.96 6.18
N PRO A 962 5.48 38.90 6.83
CA PRO A 962 6.92 38.67 6.89
C PRO A 962 7.49 38.40 5.49
N ALA A 963 8.72 38.84 5.22
CA ALA A 963 9.33 38.60 3.91
C ALA A 963 9.64 37.11 3.71
N ALA A 964 9.55 36.65 2.46
CA ALA A 964 9.81 35.26 2.12
C ALA A 964 11.22 34.82 2.53
N GLY A 965 11.35 33.55 2.92
CA GLY A 965 12.61 32.98 3.39
C GLY A 965 13.08 33.48 4.76
N GLN A 966 12.34 34.33 5.50
CA GLN A 966 12.74 34.74 6.85
C GLN A 966 12.50 33.69 7.95
N GLY A 967 11.80 32.57 7.69
CA GLY A 967 11.49 31.56 8.72
C GLY A 967 10.50 32.04 9.79
N ALA A 968 9.92 33.23 9.58
CA ALA A 968 8.84 33.76 10.39
C ALA A 968 7.60 32.86 10.33
N LEU A 969 7.40 32.10 9.25
CA LEU A 969 6.32 31.13 9.11
C LEU A 969 6.90 29.70 9.17
N ALA A 970 6.33 28.83 10.00
CA ALA A 970 6.75 27.42 10.08
C ALA A 970 5.59 26.49 10.46
N ALA A 971 5.68 25.22 10.08
CA ALA A 971 4.83 24.18 10.66
C ALA A 971 5.44 23.70 11.99
N ILE A 972 4.61 23.30 12.96
CA ILE A 972 5.04 22.65 14.20
C ILE A 972 4.36 21.27 14.34
N PRO A 973 5.06 20.24 14.84
CA PRO A 973 4.59 18.86 14.78
C PRO A 973 3.45 18.54 15.75
N HIS A 974 3.23 19.37 16.77
CA HIS A 974 2.15 19.20 17.75
C HIS A 974 1.61 20.57 18.20
N PRO A 975 0.29 20.72 18.43
CA PRO A 975 -0.26 21.91 19.07
C PRO A 975 0.26 22.06 20.51
N PRO A 976 0.70 23.27 20.92
CA PRO A 976 0.88 23.56 22.34
C PRO A 976 -0.47 23.46 23.08
N PRO A 977 -0.53 22.94 24.32
CA PRO A 977 -1.82 22.67 25.00
C PRO A 977 -2.76 23.87 25.16
N ALA A 978 -2.24 25.09 25.17
CA ALA A 978 -3.04 26.33 25.24
C ALA A 978 -3.71 26.74 23.91
N LEU A 979 -3.33 26.09 22.80
CA LEU A 979 -3.79 26.36 21.43
C LEU A 979 -4.48 25.15 20.77
N ALA A 980 -4.41 23.99 21.41
CA ALA A 980 -5.04 22.76 20.94
C ALA A 980 -6.57 22.88 20.90
N ASP A 981 -7.18 22.36 19.84
CA ASP A 981 -8.64 22.19 19.74
C ASP A 981 -8.94 20.83 19.12
N GLY A 982 -9.29 19.86 19.96
CA GLY A 982 -9.58 18.48 19.54
C GLY A 982 -10.90 18.31 18.79
N ALA A 983 -11.64 19.38 18.51
CA ALA A 983 -12.84 19.37 17.66
C ALA A 983 -12.58 19.87 16.23
N LEU A 984 -11.34 20.18 15.87
CA LEU A 984 -10.93 20.74 14.59
C LEU A 984 -9.64 20.07 14.08
N ASP A 985 -9.47 20.01 12.76
CA ASP A 985 -8.40 19.25 12.10
C ASP A 985 -7.01 19.86 12.32
N GLY A 986 -6.94 21.16 12.62
CA GLY A 986 -5.69 21.85 12.96
C GLY A 986 -5.88 23.28 13.45
N GLY A 987 -4.78 24.03 13.46
CA GLY A 987 -4.80 25.44 13.84
C GLY A 987 -3.59 26.24 13.34
N MET A 988 -3.78 27.55 13.30
CA MET A 988 -2.80 28.55 12.86
C MET A 988 -2.63 29.58 13.97
N LEU A 989 -1.40 29.93 14.35
CA LEU A 989 -1.08 31.07 15.20
C LEU A 989 -0.43 32.15 14.35
N VAL A 990 -0.87 33.40 14.51
CA VAL A 990 -0.16 34.59 14.03
C VAL A 990 0.15 35.49 15.22
N VAL A 991 1.40 35.92 15.34
CA VAL A 991 1.86 36.87 16.35
C VAL A 991 2.20 38.18 15.65
N THR A 992 1.51 39.26 15.99
CA THR A 992 1.77 40.60 15.44
C THR A 992 2.37 41.51 16.50
N ALA A 993 3.44 42.23 16.17
CA ALA A 993 4.09 43.16 17.08
C ALA A 993 3.92 44.62 16.63
N VAL A 994 3.90 45.53 17.58
CA VAL A 994 4.34 46.91 17.33
C VAL A 994 5.87 46.86 17.32
N ILE A 995 6.46 46.98 16.13
CA ILE A 995 7.90 47.23 16.00
C ILE A 995 8.10 48.75 16.17
N GLY A 996 8.98 49.13 17.08
CA GLY A 996 9.30 50.52 17.36
C GLY A 996 9.88 51.22 16.13
N GLU A 997 9.74 52.54 16.06
CA GLU A 997 10.19 53.32 14.90
C GLU A 997 11.72 53.19 14.75
N ALA A 998 12.14 52.41 13.75
CA ALA A 998 13.54 52.07 13.52
C ALA A 998 14.22 53.18 12.72
N ARG A 999 15.37 53.67 13.21
CA ARG A 999 16.13 54.77 12.60
C ARG A 999 17.59 54.40 12.47
N ASN A 1000 18.12 54.52 11.26
CA ASN A 1000 19.50 54.19 10.94
C ASN A 1000 20.38 55.42 11.14
N ALA A 1001 21.38 55.32 12.01
CA ALA A 1001 22.28 56.40 12.36
C ALA A 1001 23.72 56.09 11.97
N LEU A 1002 24.46 57.10 11.49
CA LEU A 1002 25.91 56.97 11.29
C LEU A 1002 26.65 57.57 12.48
N LEU A 1003 27.39 56.77 13.23
CA LEU A 1003 28.38 57.28 14.19
C LEU A 1003 29.65 57.65 13.42
N ILE A 1004 30.18 58.85 13.62
CA ILE A 1004 31.44 59.29 12.97
C ILE A 1004 32.24 60.25 13.86
N TYR A 1005 33.56 60.12 13.86
CA TYR A 1005 34.48 60.95 14.64
C TYR A 1005 35.14 62.02 13.75
N GLY A 1006 35.16 63.29 14.19
CA GLY A 1006 35.65 64.41 13.39
C GLY A 1006 36.09 65.63 14.20
N ASN A 1007 36.58 66.65 13.51
CA ASN A 1007 36.88 67.97 14.09
C ASN A 1007 35.72 68.93 13.82
N TRP A 1008 35.44 69.88 14.72
CA TRP A 1008 34.34 70.84 14.58
C TRP A 1008 34.83 72.28 14.66
N ASP A 1009 34.52 73.11 13.67
CA ASP A 1009 34.80 74.55 13.69
C ASP A 1009 33.53 75.29 13.25
N ALA A 1010 32.93 76.05 14.18
CA ALA A 1010 31.50 76.33 14.19
C ALA A 1010 31.02 77.07 12.91
N PRO A 1011 30.00 76.55 12.18
CA PRO A 1011 29.09 75.46 12.55
C PRO A 1011 29.45 74.08 11.94
N ASN A 1012 30.62 73.94 11.32
CA ASN A 1012 30.95 72.86 10.38
C ASN A 1012 31.70 71.68 11.01
N HIS A 1013 31.42 70.47 10.53
CA HIS A 1013 32.18 69.25 10.84
C HIS A 1013 33.17 68.90 9.73
N TYR A 1014 34.45 68.82 10.08
CA TYR A 1014 35.56 68.47 9.19
C TYR A 1014 35.99 67.01 9.40
N LEU A 1015 35.99 66.23 8.31
CA LEU A 1015 36.16 64.78 8.31
C LEU A 1015 37.39 64.36 7.50
N THR A 1016 37.85 63.13 7.72
CA THR A 1016 38.89 62.47 6.91
C THR A 1016 38.42 61.11 6.42
N THR A 1017 39.01 60.60 5.34
CA THR A 1017 38.66 59.27 4.79
C THR A 1017 38.96 58.12 5.75
N GLU A 1018 39.88 58.34 6.70
CA GLU A 1018 40.26 57.41 7.78
C GLU A 1018 39.47 57.64 9.08
N ALA A 1019 38.50 58.56 9.10
CA ALA A 1019 37.69 58.86 10.28
C ALA A 1019 37.01 57.59 10.83
N PRO A 1020 37.18 57.27 12.13
CA PRO A 1020 36.40 56.21 12.77
C PRO A 1020 34.90 56.43 12.53
N ARG A 1021 34.24 55.42 11.95
CA ARG A 1021 32.82 55.46 11.61
C ARG A 1021 32.16 54.10 11.81
N SER A 1022 30.90 54.08 12.24
CA SER A 1022 30.15 52.84 12.45
C SER A 1022 28.64 53.07 12.26
N PRO A 1023 27.91 52.21 11.54
CA PRO A 1023 26.47 52.26 11.51
C PRO A 1023 25.89 51.80 12.85
N LEU A 1024 24.87 52.52 13.32
CA LEU A 1024 24.04 52.21 14.47
C LEU A 1024 22.58 52.17 14.01
N GLN A 1025 21.73 51.44 14.73
CA GLN A 1025 20.28 51.55 14.60
C GLN A 1025 19.70 51.92 15.96
N PHE A 1026 18.69 52.79 15.96
CA PHE A 1026 17.82 53.02 17.11
C PHE A 1026 16.46 52.36 16.85
N VAL A 1027 15.85 51.82 17.90
CA VAL A 1027 14.43 51.38 17.93
C VAL A 1027 13.84 51.94 19.22
N ASP A 1028 12.66 52.57 19.15
CA ASP A 1028 12.05 53.30 20.27
C ASP A 1028 13.01 54.30 20.95
N ASN A 1029 13.84 54.95 20.14
CA ASN A 1029 14.92 55.87 20.56
C ASN A 1029 16.04 55.24 21.40
N GLN A 1030 16.10 53.91 21.51
CA GLN A 1030 17.18 53.19 22.21
C GLN A 1030 18.18 52.58 21.20
N PRO A 1031 19.50 52.74 21.43
CA PRO A 1031 20.54 52.22 20.53
C PRO A 1031 20.59 50.69 20.56
N GLN A 1032 20.65 50.07 19.39
CA GLN A 1032 20.57 48.61 19.23
C GLN A 1032 21.95 47.96 19.10
N GLY A 1033 22.10 46.80 19.74
CA GLY A 1033 23.33 46.00 19.71
C GLY A 1033 24.53 46.70 20.36
N MET A 1034 25.73 46.24 20.03
CA MET A 1034 26.99 46.75 20.60
C MET A 1034 27.68 47.83 19.76
N ALA A 1035 27.11 48.27 18.63
CA ALA A 1035 27.79 49.18 17.69
C ALA A 1035 28.28 50.47 18.36
N LEU A 1036 27.41 51.10 19.16
CA LEU A 1036 27.73 52.31 19.93
C LEU A 1036 28.85 52.09 20.97
N ALA A 1037 28.76 50.99 21.73
CA ALA A 1037 29.78 50.66 22.74
C ALA A 1037 31.13 50.32 22.10
N ASN A 1038 31.12 49.55 21.01
CA ASN A 1038 32.33 49.19 20.25
C ASN A 1038 32.98 50.40 19.58
N PHE A 1039 32.18 51.35 19.08
CA PHE A 1039 32.66 52.63 18.56
C PHE A 1039 33.32 53.47 19.65
N ILE A 1040 32.67 53.64 20.81
CA ILE A 1040 33.24 54.39 21.95
C ILE A 1040 34.50 53.69 22.51
N ALA A 1041 34.60 52.37 22.39
CA ALA A 1041 35.77 51.59 22.78
C ALA A 1041 36.92 51.63 21.75
N SER A 1042 36.65 51.87 20.47
CA SER A 1042 37.69 51.92 19.43
C SER A 1042 38.42 53.28 19.37
N LEU A 1043 37.81 54.35 19.87
CA LEU A 1043 38.46 55.64 20.04
C LEU A 1043 39.65 55.52 21.02
N THR A 1044 40.83 56.00 20.64
CA THR A 1044 42.03 55.95 21.47
C THR A 1044 42.03 57.02 22.57
N ALA A 1045 43.03 56.99 23.46
CA ALA A 1045 43.26 58.06 24.44
C ALA A 1045 43.60 59.43 23.80
N ASN A 1046 44.07 59.43 22.55
CA ASN A 1046 44.32 60.66 21.77
C ASN A 1046 43.07 61.15 21.03
N GLN A 1047 41.92 60.49 21.22
CA GLN A 1047 40.63 60.84 20.63
C GLN A 1047 39.61 61.15 21.75
N PRO A 1048 39.73 62.33 22.39
CA PRO A 1048 38.71 62.82 23.31
C PRO A 1048 37.40 63.11 22.56
N VAL A 1049 36.28 63.10 23.29
CA VAL A 1049 34.98 63.52 22.77
C VAL A 1049 34.57 64.75 23.59
N LEU A 1050 34.69 65.93 22.99
CA LEU A 1050 34.42 67.21 23.63
C LEU A 1050 33.07 67.82 23.24
N GLY A 1051 32.44 67.25 22.21
CA GLY A 1051 31.05 67.47 21.82
C GLY A 1051 30.43 66.27 21.11
N VAL A 1052 29.10 66.23 21.08
CA VAL A 1052 28.33 65.31 20.23
C VAL A 1052 27.17 66.08 19.58
N THR A 1053 27.08 65.97 18.26
CA THR A 1053 26.01 66.58 17.46
C THR A 1053 25.24 65.50 16.69
N LEU A 1054 23.93 65.42 16.91
CA LEU A 1054 23.01 64.55 16.17
C LEU A 1054 22.30 65.38 15.10
N ALA A 1055 22.67 65.16 13.85
CA ALA A 1055 22.17 65.89 12.69
C ALA A 1055 21.22 65.00 11.86
N THR A 1056 19.93 65.33 11.79
CA THR A 1056 18.98 64.60 10.92
C THR A 1056 19.22 64.93 9.45
N THR A 1057 19.18 63.92 8.58
CA THR A 1057 19.67 64.05 7.19
C THR A 1057 18.61 64.62 6.26
N ARG A 1058 17.42 64.01 6.25
CA ARG A 1058 16.33 64.26 5.29
C ARG A 1058 15.28 65.27 5.80
N ALA A 1059 14.93 65.21 7.09
CA ALA A 1059 13.89 66.02 7.72
C ALA A 1059 14.48 66.88 8.87
N ALA A 1060 13.68 67.82 9.38
CA ALA A 1060 13.98 68.48 10.65
C ALA A 1060 13.87 67.49 11.83
N PRO A 1061 14.58 67.70 12.95
CA PRO A 1061 14.58 66.78 14.08
C PRO A 1061 13.19 66.45 14.64
N ASP A 1062 12.93 65.17 14.86
CA ASP A 1062 11.74 64.68 15.54
C ASP A 1062 11.87 64.77 17.07
N GLY A 1063 10.74 64.61 17.77
CA GLY A 1063 10.68 64.69 19.23
C GLY A 1063 11.45 63.61 20.00
N GLY A 1064 11.91 62.55 19.32
CA GLY A 1064 12.75 61.50 19.89
C GLY A 1064 14.25 61.77 19.76
N ALA A 1065 14.68 62.67 18.87
CA ALA A 1065 16.10 62.93 18.57
C ALA A 1065 16.91 63.34 19.82
N ALA A 1066 16.32 64.14 20.72
CA ALA A 1066 16.93 64.49 22.01
C ALA A 1066 17.14 63.27 22.93
N VAL A 1067 16.26 62.27 22.88
CA VAL A 1067 16.39 61.01 23.64
C VAL A 1067 17.51 60.13 23.03
N ARG A 1068 17.62 60.09 21.71
CA ARG A 1068 18.68 59.35 21.00
C ARG A 1068 20.06 59.96 21.27
N LEU A 1069 20.17 61.28 21.29
CA LEU A 1069 21.39 61.99 21.71
C LEU A 1069 21.74 61.70 23.18
N GLN A 1070 20.76 61.77 24.10
CA GLN A 1070 21.00 61.46 25.52
C GLN A 1070 21.53 60.03 25.70
N ALA A 1071 20.97 59.04 25.00
CA ALA A 1071 21.45 57.66 25.06
C ALA A 1071 22.92 57.49 24.59
N VAL A 1072 23.39 58.34 23.67
CA VAL A 1072 24.81 58.39 23.27
C VAL A 1072 25.69 59.02 24.36
N VAL A 1073 25.23 60.09 25.02
CA VAL A 1073 25.94 60.72 26.15
C VAL A 1073 26.00 59.79 27.36
N ASP A 1074 24.94 59.04 27.62
CA ASP A 1074 24.88 58.03 28.68
C ASP A 1074 25.85 56.87 28.37
N ALA A 1075 25.94 56.43 27.12
CA ALA A 1075 26.90 55.41 26.69
C ALA A 1075 28.37 55.86 26.81
N LEU A 1076 28.67 57.13 26.49
CA LEU A 1076 30.00 57.73 26.75
C LEU A 1076 30.36 57.70 28.23
N THR A 1077 29.39 58.08 29.08
CA THR A 1077 29.54 58.09 30.54
C THR A 1077 29.74 56.68 31.11
N ALA A 1078 28.96 55.70 30.63
CA ALA A 1078 29.09 54.29 31.01
C ALA A 1078 30.44 53.70 30.59
N ALA A 1079 30.99 54.12 29.45
CA ALA A 1079 32.34 53.78 29.00
C ALA A 1079 33.45 54.54 29.75
N SER A 1080 33.14 55.23 30.85
CA SER A 1080 34.08 56.04 31.65
C SER A 1080 34.77 57.17 30.89
N ARG A 1081 34.20 57.66 29.77
CA ARG A 1081 34.61 58.92 29.14
C ARG A 1081 33.88 60.10 29.79
N PRO A 1082 34.49 61.29 29.86
CA PRO A 1082 33.77 62.50 30.24
C PRO A 1082 32.60 62.76 29.29
N ALA A 1083 31.43 63.06 29.83
CA ALA A 1083 30.31 63.57 29.04
C ALA A 1083 30.64 65.00 28.54
N PRO A 1084 30.34 65.34 27.28
CA PRO A 1084 30.39 66.72 26.80
C PRO A 1084 29.54 67.65 27.66
N THR A 1085 29.90 68.93 27.72
CA THR A 1085 29.05 69.94 28.37
C THR A 1085 27.71 70.06 27.63
N ALA A 1086 26.64 70.46 28.32
CA ALA A 1086 25.31 70.62 27.70
C ALA A 1086 25.27 71.63 26.53
N ALA A 1087 26.27 72.53 26.40
CA ALA A 1087 26.41 73.45 25.26
C ALA A 1087 27.10 72.80 24.03
N ARG A 1088 27.62 71.57 24.18
CA ARG A 1088 28.18 70.71 23.12
C ARG A 1088 27.41 69.37 23.03
N GLN A 1089 26.11 69.41 23.30
CA GLN A 1089 25.16 68.33 23.05
C GLN A 1089 24.07 68.91 22.15
N VAL A 1090 24.20 68.73 20.83
CA VAL A 1090 23.39 69.45 19.83
C VAL A 1090 22.49 68.48 19.06
N VAL A 1091 21.25 68.89 18.81
CA VAL A 1091 20.32 68.24 17.88
C VAL A 1091 19.96 69.27 16.81
N GLU A 1092 20.23 68.95 15.55
CA GLU A 1092 20.00 69.85 14.41
C GLU A 1092 19.65 69.09 13.11
N GLN A 1093 19.39 69.81 12.03
CA GLN A 1093 19.29 69.24 10.68
C GLN A 1093 20.63 69.45 9.97
N ILE A 1094 21.13 68.44 9.25
CA ILE A 1094 22.47 68.49 8.65
C ILE A 1094 22.63 69.69 7.70
N ASN A 1095 23.68 70.46 7.92
CA ASN A 1095 23.97 71.64 7.12
C ASN A 1095 24.62 71.27 5.75
N THR A 1096 24.71 72.25 4.84
CA THR A 1096 25.22 72.04 3.47
C THR A 1096 26.70 71.64 3.42
N HIS A 1097 27.51 72.07 4.40
CA HIS A 1097 28.95 71.76 4.45
C HIS A 1097 29.16 70.30 4.89
N ASP A 1098 28.56 69.89 6.00
CA ASP A 1098 28.71 68.55 6.57
C ASP A 1098 28.20 67.46 5.63
N ARG A 1099 27.07 67.75 4.94
CA ARG A 1099 26.55 66.94 3.85
C ARG A 1099 27.56 66.79 2.70
N GLY A 1100 28.31 67.84 2.37
CA GLY A 1100 29.40 67.79 1.39
C GLY A 1100 30.59 66.97 1.88
N GLN A 1101 31.07 67.19 3.10
CA GLN A 1101 32.19 66.47 3.71
C GLN A 1101 31.95 64.96 3.78
N LEU A 1102 30.74 64.51 4.11
CA LEU A 1102 30.36 63.09 4.07
C LEU A 1102 30.46 62.50 2.66
N ILE A 1103 30.04 63.23 1.63
CA ILE A 1103 30.15 62.81 0.22
C ILE A 1103 31.61 62.76 -0.22
N GLU A 1104 32.44 63.72 0.20
CA GLU A 1104 33.88 63.76 -0.10
C GLU A 1104 34.65 62.57 0.51
N ILE A 1105 34.21 62.03 1.66
CA ILE A 1105 34.77 60.79 2.26
C ILE A 1105 34.07 59.49 1.81
N GLY A 1106 33.30 59.56 0.71
CA GLY A 1106 32.69 58.40 0.04
C GLY A 1106 31.46 57.83 0.73
N LEU A 1107 30.67 58.65 1.43
CA LEU A 1107 29.40 58.24 2.05
C LEU A 1107 28.22 58.94 1.39
N VAL A 1108 27.07 58.27 1.33
CA VAL A 1108 25.79 58.88 0.96
C VAL A 1108 25.09 59.29 2.27
N PRO A 1109 24.92 60.60 2.57
CA PRO A 1109 24.33 61.02 3.85
C PRO A 1109 22.90 60.52 4.03
N ASP A 1110 22.13 60.48 2.95
CA ASP A 1110 20.72 60.10 2.98
C ASP A 1110 20.48 58.58 3.07
N ASP A 1111 21.51 57.72 3.10
CA ASP A 1111 21.38 56.30 3.45
C ASP A 1111 21.08 56.09 4.94
N TYR A 1112 21.30 57.13 5.74
CA TYR A 1112 21.00 57.21 7.17
C TYR A 1112 19.89 58.24 7.40
N ASP A 1113 19.09 58.05 8.44
CA ASP A 1113 18.09 59.05 8.88
C ASP A 1113 18.76 60.21 9.64
N GLU A 1114 19.92 59.94 10.22
CA GLU A 1114 20.68 60.87 11.06
C GLU A 1114 22.17 60.51 11.15
N VAL A 1115 23.02 61.52 11.37
CA VAL A 1115 24.46 61.38 11.56
C VAL A 1115 24.82 61.92 12.94
N ILE A 1116 25.59 61.14 13.70
CA ILE A 1116 26.01 61.45 15.07
C ILE A 1116 27.52 61.69 15.04
N PHE A 1117 27.88 62.96 15.02
CA PHE A 1117 29.25 63.43 15.07
C PHE A 1117 29.78 63.37 16.50
N PHE A 1118 30.95 62.78 16.69
CA PHE A 1118 31.72 62.80 17.92
C PHE A 1118 32.92 63.72 17.71
N GLU A 1119 33.00 64.79 18.49
CA GLU A 1119 33.85 65.94 18.17
C GLU A 1119 35.16 65.90 18.96
N LEU A 1120 36.29 66.06 18.26
CA LEU A 1120 37.65 66.13 18.81
C LEU A 1120 37.87 67.36 19.71
N ASN A 1121 37.27 68.49 19.34
CA ASN A 1121 37.38 69.79 20.01
C ASN A 1121 35.99 70.32 20.40
N ALA A 1122 35.96 71.45 21.12
CA ALA A 1122 34.72 72.10 21.57
C ALA A 1122 34.42 73.40 20.79
N GLY A 1123 35.07 73.58 19.64
CA GLY A 1123 35.41 74.88 19.04
C GLY A 1123 36.83 75.26 19.41
#